data_AF-A0A0U1LY34-F1
#
_entry.id   AF-A0A0U1LY34-F1
#
_cell.length_a   1.000
_cell.length_b   1.000
_cell.length_c   1.000
_cell.angle_alpha   90.00
_cell.angle_beta   90.00
_cell.angle_gamma   90.00
#
_symmetry.space_group_name_H-M   'P 1'
#
loop_
_entity.id
_entity.type
_entity.pdbx_description
1 polymer ?
#
loop_
_entity_poly.entity_id
_entity_poly.type
_entity_poly.pdbx_seq_one_letter_code
_entity_poly.pdbx_strand_id
1 'polypeptide(L)'
;MMEIHETQQVLADSLEALSTLFHRVPGSAIFLRYVKSSYQNDPVRSAVELFLFLFAVRYLLAPKYSTKPGIVKLSEEEIDDLVDEWTPEPLVASPTPLERSEVEKRTVIVGPTGPKVKLSNGRTVTNLASYNFYNFTSNETLKEKAIQTLRTYGVGPCGPPGFYGTQDVHMKTEADVAAFLGTAACIIYAQAFSTVSSVIPAFSKRGDIIVADKGVSFAIRKGIQISRSTVRWYEHNDMEDLERVLEKVTREQARKPLTRRFIITEGLFESYGDMVDLPRIVELKFKYKFRLLLDETWSFGVLGRNGRGVTEHQNVDPTEIDMIVGSLAGPIIAGGGFCAGSEEIVHHQRISASAYTFSAALPALLSTTASETINMMQSNSDLFVQLRSNIKTMWSQIDPRSDWVYCTSAPENPIMILAIKPEVVSSRRLSIDDQQSLLQDVVDETLANGVLITRLKSLPDNVTPKQQILPSLKVCLTTGLSKREVEKAGTIIRHAITKVLSKKRGWGLGVLALLHSVHGHAHYHANDLSQRALETVSCSKEKKTSTVIVHVNQLGQTLSVETQSARPSVTSLIPQDAFPSPPPARAIVQSGTTWPTPTSEAASSGPEQQGSIPNLPGFALRIDKHGIDDVVDDVLGTNDISDMDSSGVLFPPQGNNVQRNKYGISYSPYNAGGGCKGQDEVDHDVRALRQYSFIRIYGVDCSQARTVTKAARENHMMVFAGVFNIANLDKDLQEIIEAANGDWSVFHTISVGNELVNRAQNSPAEVAGSVNAARDKLRQAGYQGPVVTVDTFNQVIKHPELCEASDYCAANCHAFFDSTQTPDNAGRYVYDQARRVSEAGGGKKVIITESGWPYAGVPNGKAVPSRENQETALRSLQKSFPDGGLILFSAFDDKWKQDDAGTFSTEKFWGITKLGDVR
;
A
#
# COMPACT_ATOMS: atom_id res chain seq x y z
N MET A 1 -17.99 62.56 -51.93
CA MET A 1 -17.26 62.47 -50.64
C MET A 1 -18.33 62.45 -49.56
N MET A 2 -18.25 61.54 -48.59
CA MET A 2 -19.10 61.61 -47.40
C MET A 2 -18.62 62.79 -46.55
N GLU A 3 -19.52 63.56 -45.93
CA GLU A 3 -19.06 64.77 -45.25
C GLU A 3 -18.37 64.43 -43.93
N ILE A 4 -17.35 65.25 -43.59
CA ILE A 4 -16.62 65.10 -42.32
C ILE A 4 -17.58 65.23 -41.13
N HIS A 5 -18.66 66.00 -41.28
CA HIS A 5 -19.67 66.19 -40.24
C HIS A 5 -20.52 64.93 -40.01
N GLU A 6 -21.03 64.28 -41.07
CA GLU A 6 -21.69 62.96 -40.97
C GLU A 6 -20.74 61.93 -40.31
N THR A 7 -19.48 61.95 -40.71
CA THR A 7 -18.46 61.02 -40.20
C THR A 7 -18.19 61.24 -38.70
N GLN A 8 -18.19 62.49 -38.23
CA GLN A 8 -18.09 62.84 -36.81
C GLN A 8 -19.34 62.45 -36.03
N GLN A 9 -20.53 62.66 -36.61
CA GLN A 9 -21.81 62.37 -35.96
C GLN A 9 -22.01 60.86 -35.77
N VAL A 10 -21.76 60.05 -36.80
CA VAL A 10 -21.75 58.58 -36.71
C VAL A 10 -20.73 58.08 -35.68
N LEU A 11 -19.57 58.75 -35.53
CA LEU A 11 -18.59 58.44 -34.50
C LEU A 11 -19.10 58.76 -33.09
N ALA A 12 -19.76 59.91 -32.89
CA ALA A 12 -20.35 60.29 -31.61
C ALA A 12 -21.47 59.32 -31.20
N ASP A 13 -22.41 59.04 -32.11
CA ASP A 13 -23.51 58.10 -31.89
C ASP A 13 -22.99 56.68 -31.57
N SER A 14 -21.93 56.24 -32.27
CA SER A 14 -21.27 54.95 -32.01
C SER A 14 -20.57 54.90 -30.65
N LEU A 15 -19.94 56.00 -30.22
CA LEU A 15 -19.28 56.11 -28.92
C LEU A 15 -20.30 56.18 -27.77
N GLU A 16 -21.42 56.87 -27.94
CA GLU A 16 -22.50 56.90 -26.95
C GLU A 16 -23.23 55.56 -26.84
N ALA A 17 -23.45 54.88 -27.98
CA ALA A 17 -23.94 53.51 -28.00
C ALA A 17 -22.99 52.55 -27.27
N LEU A 18 -21.68 52.60 -27.56
CA LEU A 18 -20.65 51.81 -26.87
C LEU A 18 -20.57 52.10 -25.37
N SER A 19 -20.64 53.37 -24.97
CA SER A 19 -20.69 53.80 -23.56
C SER A 19 -21.91 53.19 -22.85
N THR A 20 -23.08 53.29 -23.47
CA THR A 20 -24.34 52.74 -22.95
C THR A 20 -24.29 51.20 -22.83
N LEU A 21 -23.64 50.54 -23.79
CA LEU A 21 -23.46 49.08 -23.79
C LEU A 21 -22.47 48.64 -22.70
N PHE A 22 -21.37 49.36 -22.51
CA PHE A 22 -20.39 49.13 -21.45
C PHE A 22 -21.01 49.35 -20.05
N HIS A 23 -21.82 50.38 -19.87
CA HIS A 23 -22.54 50.65 -18.62
C HIS A 23 -23.57 49.57 -18.25
N ARG A 24 -24.04 48.76 -19.21
CA ARG A 24 -24.90 47.59 -18.93
C ARG A 24 -24.12 46.36 -18.43
N VAL A 25 -22.80 46.33 -18.53
CA VAL A 25 -21.98 45.22 -18.02
C VAL A 25 -21.91 45.30 -16.49
N PRO A 26 -22.28 44.24 -15.73
CA PRO A 26 -22.15 44.22 -14.28
C PRO A 26 -20.71 44.52 -13.82
N GLY A 27 -20.55 45.46 -12.89
CA GLY A 27 -19.23 45.89 -12.39
C GLY A 27 -18.54 47.00 -13.20
N SER A 28 -19.05 47.40 -14.37
CA SER A 28 -18.49 48.50 -15.19
C SER A 28 -18.30 49.81 -14.42
N ALA A 29 -19.26 50.17 -13.56
CA ALA A 29 -19.19 51.36 -12.71
C ALA A 29 -18.08 51.28 -11.63
N ILE A 30 -17.72 50.07 -11.18
CA ILE A 30 -16.61 49.84 -10.25
C ILE A 30 -15.28 49.99 -11.00
N PHE A 31 -15.18 49.39 -12.20
CA PHE A 31 -14.01 49.54 -13.06
C PHE A 31 -13.74 51.02 -13.42
N LEU A 32 -14.77 51.78 -13.81
CA LEU A 32 -14.64 53.21 -14.11
C LEU A 32 -14.23 54.03 -12.88
N ARG A 33 -14.73 53.71 -11.68
CA ARG A 33 -14.25 54.32 -10.43
C ARG A 33 -12.79 53.95 -10.13
N TYR A 34 -12.39 52.70 -10.35
CA TYR A 34 -11.01 52.25 -10.16
C TYR A 34 -10.03 52.98 -11.09
N VAL A 35 -10.32 53.02 -12.40
CA VAL A 35 -9.48 53.73 -13.39
C VAL A 35 -9.41 55.22 -13.07
N LYS A 36 -10.54 55.87 -12.76
CA LYS A 36 -10.57 57.30 -12.41
C LYS A 36 -9.84 57.62 -11.10
N SER A 37 -9.80 56.69 -10.15
CA SER A 37 -9.06 56.81 -8.89
C SER A 37 -7.55 56.59 -9.07
N SER A 38 -7.15 55.54 -9.81
CA SER A 38 -5.75 55.22 -10.10
C SER A 38 -5.04 56.38 -10.81
N TYR A 39 -5.70 56.98 -11.81
CA TYR A 39 -5.13 58.08 -12.60
C TYR A 39 -4.95 59.40 -11.82
N GLN A 40 -5.53 59.55 -10.63
CA GLN A 40 -5.54 60.83 -9.90
C GLN A 40 -4.29 61.12 -9.06
N ASN A 41 -3.46 60.12 -8.71
CA ASN A 41 -2.36 60.31 -7.76
C ASN A 41 -0.98 59.77 -8.19
N ASP A 42 -0.89 58.83 -9.14
CA ASP A 42 0.42 58.39 -9.67
C ASP A 42 0.32 57.87 -11.12
N PRO A 43 0.75 58.66 -12.14
CA PRO A 43 0.72 58.22 -13.53
C PRO A 43 1.79 57.15 -13.84
N VAL A 44 2.88 57.07 -13.07
CA VAL A 44 3.91 56.03 -13.22
C VAL A 44 3.33 54.69 -12.77
N ARG A 45 2.62 54.67 -11.64
CA ARG A 45 1.88 53.48 -11.19
C ARG A 45 0.83 53.04 -12.21
N SER A 46 0.00 53.95 -12.74
CA SER A 46 -0.97 53.57 -13.78
C SER A 46 -0.29 53.03 -15.05
N ALA A 47 0.86 53.57 -15.45
CA ALA A 47 1.65 53.06 -16.57
C ALA A 47 2.25 51.67 -16.27
N VAL A 48 2.70 51.40 -15.04
CA VAL A 48 3.20 50.09 -14.61
C VAL A 48 2.08 49.06 -14.50
N GLU A 49 0.91 49.40 -13.94
CA GLU A 49 -0.26 48.52 -13.89
C GLU A 49 -0.75 48.19 -15.32
N LEU A 50 -0.78 49.17 -16.23
CA LEU A 50 -1.08 48.94 -17.65
C LEU A 50 -0.01 48.10 -18.36
N PHE A 51 1.28 48.34 -18.10
CA PHE A 51 2.37 47.52 -18.65
C PHE A 51 2.30 46.08 -18.15
N LEU A 52 2.02 45.85 -16.86
CA LEU A 52 1.85 44.53 -16.28
C LEU A 52 0.60 43.83 -16.83
N PHE A 53 -0.51 44.55 -17.04
CA PHE A 53 -1.70 44.00 -17.69
C PHE A 53 -1.42 43.62 -19.15
N LEU A 54 -0.80 44.51 -19.94
CA LEU A 54 -0.41 44.22 -21.33
C LEU A 54 0.65 43.11 -21.42
N PHE A 55 1.55 43.01 -20.44
CA PHE A 55 2.51 41.91 -20.32
C PHE A 55 1.80 40.60 -19.97
N ALA A 56 0.84 40.59 -19.04
CA ALA A 56 0.06 39.42 -18.68
C ALA A 56 -0.80 38.94 -19.85
N VAL A 57 -1.50 39.85 -20.54
CA VAL A 57 -2.24 39.56 -21.77
C VAL A 57 -1.29 39.03 -22.86
N ARG A 58 -0.14 39.67 -23.08
CA ARG A 58 0.88 39.20 -24.02
C ARG A 58 1.47 37.85 -23.61
N TYR A 59 1.58 37.53 -22.33
CA TYR A 59 2.12 36.26 -21.83
C TYR A 59 1.09 35.11 -21.93
N LEU A 60 -0.19 35.40 -21.69
CA LEU A 60 -1.30 34.46 -21.84
C LEU A 60 -1.65 34.19 -23.31
N LEU A 61 -1.53 35.20 -24.18
CA LEU A 61 -1.75 35.10 -25.63
C LEU A 61 -0.47 34.81 -26.45
N ALA A 62 0.71 34.84 -25.83
CA ALA A 62 1.92 34.41 -26.52
C ALA A 62 1.83 32.91 -26.84
N PRO A 63 2.19 32.49 -28.06
CA PRO A 63 2.37 31.07 -28.33
C PRO A 63 3.48 30.55 -27.40
N LYS A 64 3.10 29.65 -26.49
CA LYS A 64 4.07 28.94 -25.64
C LYS A 64 5.11 28.29 -26.54
N TYR A 65 6.40 28.46 -26.21
CA TYR A 65 7.50 27.88 -26.99
C TYR A 65 7.24 26.40 -27.27
N SER A 66 7.07 26.04 -28.54
CA SER A 66 6.75 24.68 -28.94
C SER A 66 7.98 23.79 -28.73
N THR A 67 7.98 23.01 -27.65
CA THR A 67 9.00 21.98 -27.39
C THR A 67 8.70 20.70 -28.18
N LYS A 68 8.41 20.83 -29.48
CA LYS A 68 8.15 19.73 -30.39
C LYS A 68 8.99 19.89 -31.67
N PRO A 69 9.85 18.90 -32.03
CA PRO A 69 10.37 18.81 -33.39
C PRO A 69 9.21 18.58 -34.38
N GLY A 70 9.49 18.66 -35.68
CA GLY A 70 8.48 18.71 -36.75
C GLY A 70 7.33 17.73 -36.56
N ILE A 71 6.15 18.26 -36.20
CA ILE A 71 4.94 17.46 -35.97
C ILE A 71 4.35 17.16 -37.33
N VAL A 72 4.48 15.91 -37.79
CA VAL A 72 3.57 15.38 -38.82
C VAL A 72 2.17 15.43 -38.21
N LYS A 73 1.24 16.12 -38.87
CA LYS A 73 -0.18 16.00 -38.56
C LYS A 73 -0.67 14.69 -39.16
N LEU A 74 -0.58 13.64 -38.36
CA LEU A 74 -1.19 12.35 -38.65
C LEU A 74 -2.71 12.53 -38.82
N SER A 75 -3.30 11.77 -39.74
CA SER A 75 -4.76 11.58 -39.82
C SER A 75 -5.27 10.77 -38.61
N GLU A 76 -6.59 10.66 -38.45
CA GLU A 76 -7.16 9.79 -37.40
C GLU A 76 -6.86 8.30 -37.71
N GLU A 77 -6.86 7.92 -38.99
CA GLU A 77 -6.44 6.60 -39.50
C GLU A 77 -4.95 6.31 -39.18
N GLU A 78 -4.04 7.25 -39.46
CA GLU A 78 -2.61 7.14 -39.11
C GLU A 78 -2.36 7.15 -37.58
N ILE A 79 -3.31 7.65 -36.77
CA ILE A 79 -3.23 7.61 -35.30
C ILE A 79 -3.70 6.24 -34.79
N ASP A 80 -4.79 5.70 -35.32
CA ASP A 80 -5.31 4.39 -34.94
C ASP A 80 -4.35 3.27 -35.40
N ASP A 81 -3.82 3.34 -36.63
CA ASP A 81 -2.74 2.45 -37.12
C ASP A 81 -1.53 2.46 -36.16
N LEU A 82 -1.07 3.65 -35.73
CA LEU A 82 0.04 3.80 -34.78
C LEU A 82 -0.31 3.42 -33.33
N VAL A 83 -1.59 3.24 -32.99
CA VAL A 83 -2.03 2.71 -31.69
C VAL A 83 -2.12 1.19 -31.74
N ASP A 84 -2.59 0.60 -32.83
CA ASP A 84 -2.62 -0.85 -33.03
C ASP A 84 -1.22 -1.44 -33.32
N GLU A 85 -0.30 -0.69 -33.94
CA GLU A 85 1.13 -1.07 -34.00
C GLU A 85 1.86 -0.89 -32.65
N TRP A 86 1.33 -0.09 -31.72
CA TRP A 86 2.02 0.23 -30.46
C TRP A 86 1.84 -0.86 -29.39
N THR A 87 2.66 -1.90 -29.51
CA THR A 87 2.91 -2.82 -28.40
C THR A 87 3.69 -2.11 -27.27
N PRO A 88 3.13 -1.95 -26.05
CA PRO A 88 3.83 -1.31 -24.95
C PRO A 88 5.01 -2.16 -24.46
N GLU A 89 6.15 -1.52 -24.17
CA GLU A 89 7.27 -2.21 -23.52
C GLU A 89 6.81 -2.86 -22.20
N PRO A 90 7.12 -4.15 -21.95
CA PRO A 90 6.74 -4.81 -20.71
C PRO A 90 7.25 -4.04 -19.47
N LEU A 91 6.33 -3.77 -18.52
CA LEU A 91 6.61 -3.02 -17.28
C LEU A 91 7.77 -3.58 -16.44
N VAL A 92 8.12 -4.85 -16.66
CA VAL A 92 9.33 -5.51 -16.15
C VAL A 92 9.92 -6.32 -17.29
N ALA A 93 11.23 -6.19 -17.53
CA ALA A 93 11.93 -7.01 -18.52
C ALA A 93 11.93 -8.50 -18.10
N SER A 94 11.96 -9.40 -19.09
CA SER A 94 12.06 -10.85 -18.84
C SER A 94 13.26 -11.18 -17.95
N PRO A 95 13.07 -11.82 -16.78
CA PRO A 95 14.12 -11.96 -15.78
C PRO A 95 15.30 -12.78 -16.32
N THR A 96 16.52 -12.35 -16.00
CA THR A 96 17.76 -13.05 -16.37
C THR A 96 17.85 -14.43 -15.71
N PRO A 97 18.70 -15.35 -16.22
CA PRO A 97 18.91 -16.65 -15.58
C PRO A 97 19.37 -16.54 -14.11
N LEU A 98 20.15 -15.50 -13.78
CA LEU A 98 20.58 -15.23 -12.41
C LEU A 98 19.40 -14.79 -11.52
N GLU A 99 18.57 -13.86 -11.98
CA GLU A 99 17.39 -13.39 -11.23
C GLU A 99 16.38 -14.50 -10.99
N ARG A 100 16.12 -15.37 -11.98
CA ARG A 100 15.29 -16.57 -11.80
C ARG A 100 15.85 -17.46 -10.69
N SER A 101 17.15 -17.77 -10.74
CA SER A 101 17.80 -18.57 -9.70
C SER A 101 17.78 -17.88 -8.32
N GLU A 102 17.86 -16.55 -8.25
CA GLU A 102 17.69 -15.80 -7.00
C GLU A 102 16.26 -15.82 -6.43
N VAL A 103 15.25 -15.92 -7.28
CA VAL A 103 13.84 -16.10 -6.88
C VAL A 103 13.61 -17.54 -6.41
N GLU A 104 14.06 -18.53 -7.17
CA GLU A 104 13.95 -19.96 -6.86
C GLU A 104 14.69 -20.36 -5.57
N LYS A 105 15.92 -19.85 -5.37
CA LYS A 105 16.73 -20.11 -4.17
C LYS A 105 16.38 -19.20 -2.98
N ARG A 106 15.28 -18.45 -3.04
CA ARG A 106 14.92 -17.49 -1.98
C ARG A 106 14.56 -18.22 -0.67
N THR A 107 15.44 -18.10 0.31
CA THR A 107 15.19 -18.64 1.66
C THR A 107 14.10 -17.85 2.37
N VAL A 108 13.03 -18.53 2.77
CA VAL A 108 11.91 -17.96 3.53
C VAL A 108 12.08 -18.30 5.02
N ILE A 109 12.11 -17.26 5.85
CA ILE A 109 12.07 -17.36 7.32
C ILE A 109 10.61 -17.43 7.77
N VAL A 110 10.33 -18.25 8.79
CA VAL A 110 8.99 -18.43 9.36
C VAL A 110 9.05 -18.19 10.88
N GLY A 111 8.25 -17.24 11.36
CA GLY A 111 8.28 -16.78 12.75
C GLY A 111 9.20 -15.56 12.94
N PRO A 112 9.56 -15.22 14.20
CA PRO A 112 10.37 -14.04 14.49
C PRO A 112 11.79 -14.14 13.92
N THR A 113 12.35 -13.00 13.53
CA THR A 113 13.77 -12.89 13.17
C THR A 113 14.65 -12.77 14.42
N GLY A 114 15.86 -13.32 14.34
CA GLY A 114 16.84 -13.33 15.43
C GLY A 114 18.15 -14.00 15.01
N PRO A 115 19.06 -14.30 15.96
CA PRO A 115 20.36 -14.93 15.69
C PRO A 115 20.23 -16.41 15.32
N LYS A 116 19.10 -17.03 15.68
CA LYS A 116 18.61 -18.31 15.16
C LYS A 116 17.26 -18.06 14.50
N VAL A 117 17.03 -18.62 13.32
CA VAL A 117 15.76 -18.49 12.59
C VAL A 117 15.29 -19.85 12.08
N LYS A 118 13.97 -20.06 12.09
CA LYS A 118 13.33 -21.23 11.48
C LYS A 118 13.00 -20.91 10.03
N LEU A 119 13.27 -21.86 9.14
CA LEU A 119 13.00 -21.76 7.71
C LEU A 119 11.68 -22.45 7.34
N SER A 120 11.13 -22.14 6.15
CA SER A 120 9.94 -22.80 5.61
C SER A 120 10.07 -24.33 5.49
N ASN A 121 11.28 -24.84 5.28
CA ASN A 121 11.59 -26.28 5.29
C ASN A 121 11.72 -26.89 6.71
N GLY A 122 11.30 -26.16 7.75
CA GLY A 122 11.29 -26.60 9.14
C GLY A 122 12.64 -26.53 9.87
N ARG A 123 13.76 -26.39 9.16
CA ARG A 123 15.11 -26.33 9.75
C ARG A 123 15.34 -25.02 10.51
N THR A 124 16.02 -25.10 11.66
CA THR A 124 16.55 -23.93 12.36
C THR A 124 18.02 -23.70 11.96
N VAL A 125 18.38 -22.47 11.60
CA VAL A 125 19.73 -22.08 11.16
C VAL A 125 20.25 -20.87 11.92
N THR A 126 21.57 -20.70 11.96
CA THR A 126 22.21 -19.50 12.53
C THR A 126 22.15 -18.37 11.50
N ASN A 127 21.62 -17.22 11.88
CA ASN A 127 21.39 -16.08 10.98
C ASN A 127 22.56 -15.08 11.05
N LEU A 128 23.24 -14.90 9.94
CA LEU A 128 24.27 -13.89 9.70
C LEU A 128 23.95 -13.09 8.42
N ALA A 129 22.66 -12.97 8.09
CA ALA A 129 22.12 -12.24 6.94
C ALA A 129 21.14 -11.13 7.35
N SER A 130 21.29 -10.58 8.57
CA SER A 130 20.41 -9.58 9.15
C SER A 130 21.20 -8.48 9.86
N TYR A 131 20.74 -7.23 9.76
CA TYR A 131 21.35 -6.06 10.40
C TYR A 131 20.97 -5.88 11.88
N ASN A 132 20.41 -6.90 12.53
CA ASN A 132 20.05 -6.93 13.95
C ASN A 132 21.30 -7.14 14.84
N PHE A 133 22.21 -6.17 14.82
CA PHE A 133 23.56 -6.30 15.41
C PHE A 133 23.55 -6.48 16.94
N TYR A 134 22.52 -5.99 17.64
CA TYR A 134 22.41 -6.06 19.11
C TYR A 134 21.36 -7.04 19.62
N ASN A 135 20.74 -7.81 18.71
CA ASN A 135 19.58 -8.66 18.97
C ASN A 135 18.35 -7.92 19.56
N PHE A 136 18.22 -6.61 19.32
CA PHE A 136 17.12 -5.81 19.85
C PHE A 136 15.74 -6.21 19.31
N THR A 137 15.65 -6.84 18.12
CA THR A 137 14.34 -7.30 17.58
C THR A 137 13.65 -8.37 18.43
N SER A 138 14.38 -9.01 19.36
CA SER A 138 13.82 -9.95 20.35
C SER A 138 13.82 -9.38 21.78
N ASN A 139 13.92 -8.06 21.95
CA ASN A 139 13.93 -7.40 23.25
C ASN A 139 12.50 -7.09 23.73
N GLU A 140 12.07 -7.76 24.80
CA GLU A 140 10.72 -7.63 25.36
C GLU A 140 10.43 -6.22 25.92
N THR A 141 11.42 -5.47 26.38
CA THR A 141 11.24 -4.08 26.84
C THR A 141 10.91 -3.14 25.68
N LEU A 142 11.64 -3.23 24.56
CA LEU A 142 11.36 -2.45 23.36
C LEU A 142 10.00 -2.85 22.74
N LYS A 143 9.66 -4.14 22.79
CA LYS A 143 8.37 -4.68 22.36
C LYS A 143 7.20 -4.15 23.18
N GLU A 144 7.27 -4.14 24.52
CA GLU A 144 6.17 -3.56 25.33
C GLU A 144 6.08 -2.03 25.13
N LYS A 145 7.20 -1.32 24.94
CA LYS A 145 7.19 0.11 24.57
C LYS A 145 6.49 0.36 23.22
N ALA A 146 6.72 -0.49 22.22
CA ALA A 146 6.03 -0.43 20.94
C ALA A 146 4.53 -0.75 21.08
N ILE A 147 4.16 -1.73 21.91
CA ILE A 147 2.76 -2.07 22.21
C ILE A 147 2.06 -0.93 22.97
N GLN A 148 2.73 -0.29 23.94
CA GLN A 148 2.21 0.89 24.64
C GLN A 148 1.99 2.05 23.65
N THR A 149 2.95 2.32 22.78
CA THR A 149 2.81 3.36 21.74
C THR A 149 1.66 3.06 20.78
N LEU A 150 1.50 1.80 20.35
CA LEU A 150 0.36 1.36 19.52
C LEU A 150 -0.99 1.58 20.22
N ARG A 151 -1.08 1.30 21.53
CA ARG A 151 -2.30 1.54 22.33
C ARG A 151 -2.63 3.03 22.48
N THR A 152 -1.64 3.93 22.45
CA THR A 152 -1.84 5.38 22.62
C THR A 152 -2.04 6.14 21.30
N TYR A 153 -1.26 5.82 20.25
CA TYR A 153 -1.20 6.60 19.00
C TYR A 153 -1.73 5.84 17.77
N GLY A 154 -2.09 4.57 17.92
CA GLY A 154 -2.48 3.71 16.80
C GLY A 154 -1.31 3.29 15.91
N VAL A 155 -1.63 2.75 14.73
CA VAL A 155 -0.65 2.16 13.80
C VAL A 155 0.23 3.21 13.12
N GLY A 156 -0.29 4.42 12.88
CA GLY A 156 0.45 5.53 12.29
C GLY A 156 -0.47 6.72 11.94
N PRO A 157 0.10 7.91 11.68
CA PRO A 157 -0.67 9.15 11.55
C PRO A 157 -1.29 9.40 10.16
N CYS A 158 -1.04 8.54 9.17
CA CYS A 158 -1.65 8.54 7.82
C CYS A 158 -1.55 9.85 7.00
N GLY A 159 -0.75 10.83 7.42
CA GLY A 159 -0.54 12.10 6.74
C GLY A 159 0.91 12.60 6.83
N PRO A 160 1.29 13.61 6.03
CA PRO A 160 2.66 14.12 6.01
C PRO A 160 2.98 14.94 7.27
N PRO A 161 4.24 14.94 7.74
CA PRO A 161 4.67 15.71 8.91
C PRO A 161 4.27 17.19 8.89
N GLY A 162 4.27 17.84 7.73
CA GLY A 162 3.85 19.24 7.54
C GLY A 162 2.35 19.51 7.63
N PHE A 163 1.54 18.50 7.97
CA PHE A 163 0.11 18.62 8.23
C PHE A 163 -0.22 17.90 9.56
N TYR A 164 -1.24 17.06 9.64
CA TYR A 164 -1.54 16.25 10.84
C TYR A 164 -0.60 15.04 11.06
N GLY A 165 0.51 14.92 10.31
CA GLY A 165 1.44 13.79 10.43
C GLY A 165 2.36 13.82 11.65
N THR A 166 2.70 15.01 12.17
CA THR A 166 3.65 15.15 13.30
C THR A 166 2.97 14.83 14.63
N GLN A 167 3.70 14.18 15.52
CA GLN A 167 3.27 13.82 16.89
C GLN A 167 4.43 14.09 17.86
N ASP A 168 4.14 14.18 19.15
CA ASP A 168 5.11 14.34 20.23
C ASP A 168 6.25 13.29 20.21
N VAL A 169 5.95 12.02 19.93
CA VAL A 169 6.96 10.95 19.78
C VAL A 169 7.97 11.23 18.67
N HIS A 170 7.55 11.90 17.60
CA HIS A 170 8.44 12.30 16.49
C HIS A 170 9.38 13.42 16.93
N MET A 171 8.85 14.45 17.58
CA MET A 171 9.64 15.56 18.14
C MET A 171 10.65 15.07 19.19
N LYS A 172 10.25 14.13 20.05
CA LYS A 172 11.15 13.47 21.01
C LYS A 172 12.26 12.70 20.27
N THR A 173 11.92 11.93 19.24
CA THR A 173 12.91 11.13 18.49
C THR A 173 13.92 12.02 17.75
N GLU A 174 13.48 13.15 17.21
CA GLU A 174 14.39 14.17 16.64
C GLU A 174 15.34 14.74 17.70
N ALA A 175 14.84 15.07 18.90
CA ALA A 175 15.68 15.55 20.01
C ALA A 175 16.66 14.47 20.51
N ASP A 176 16.22 13.22 20.68
CA ASP A 176 17.03 12.11 21.16
C ASP A 176 18.17 11.77 20.17
N VAL A 177 17.90 11.77 18.85
CA VAL A 177 18.93 11.58 17.80
C VAL A 177 19.91 12.75 17.79
N ALA A 178 19.43 14.00 17.87
CA ALA A 178 20.30 15.18 17.88
C ALA A 178 21.24 15.18 19.10
N ALA A 179 20.71 14.89 20.30
CA ALA A 179 21.46 14.80 21.55
C ALA A 179 22.43 13.61 21.57
N PHE A 180 22.05 12.47 20.98
CA PHE A 180 22.94 11.32 20.86
C PHE A 180 24.12 11.61 19.94
N LEU A 181 23.92 12.26 18.78
CA LEU A 181 24.99 12.68 17.87
C LEU A 181 25.86 13.80 18.46
N GLY A 182 25.26 14.76 19.17
CA GLY A 182 25.91 16.02 19.58
C GLY A 182 25.68 17.18 18.61
N THR A 183 24.63 17.11 17.79
CA THR A 183 24.22 18.16 16.83
C THR A 183 23.12 19.05 17.40
N ALA A 184 23.00 20.30 16.92
CA ALA A 184 21.98 21.24 17.40
C ALA A 184 20.53 20.78 17.12
N ALA A 185 20.28 20.21 15.94
CA ALA A 185 18.94 19.75 15.57
C ALA A 185 18.97 18.53 14.63
N CYS A 186 17.85 17.80 14.57
CA CYS A 186 17.62 16.70 13.65
C CYS A 186 16.20 16.76 13.05
N ILE A 187 16.04 16.18 11.87
CA ILE A 187 14.76 15.93 11.19
C ILE A 187 14.65 14.44 10.83
N ILE A 188 13.50 13.80 11.09
CA ILE A 188 13.27 12.39 10.73
C ILE A 188 12.35 12.21 9.50
N TYR A 189 12.57 11.11 8.79
CA TYR A 189 11.88 10.73 7.56
C TYR A 189 11.34 9.29 7.68
N ALA A 190 10.18 9.00 7.08
CA ALA A 190 9.52 7.70 7.22
C ALA A 190 10.25 6.52 6.54
N GLN A 191 11.22 6.77 5.64
CA GLN A 191 11.99 5.72 4.95
C GLN A 191 13.47 6.13 4.80
N ALA A 192 14.40 5.23 5.16
CA ALA A 192 15.84 5.48 5.05
C ALA A 192 16.26 5.81 3.60
N PHE A 193 15.88 4.98 2.63
CA PHE A 193 16.24 5.15 1.22
C PHE A 193 15.86 6.52 0.62
N SER A 194 14.66 7.01 0.94
CA SER A 194 14.16 8.29 0.43
C SER A 194 14.66 9.51 1.21
N THR A 195 15.36 9.29 2.34
CA THR A 195 16.01 10.33 3.16
C THR A 195 17.10 11.01 2.35
N VAL A 196 18.25 10.36 2.14
CA VAL A 196 19.42 10.98 1.49
C VAL A 196 19.11 11.46 0.06
N SER A 197 18.24 10.73 -0.65
CA SER A 197 17.78 11.12 -1.99
C SER A 197 16.85 12.35 -2.02
N SER A 198 16.32 12.78 -0.87
CA SER A 198 15.58 14.03 -0.68
C SER A 198 16.41 15.15 -0.04
N VAL A 199 17.36 14.82 0.85
CA VAL A 199 18.27 15.80 1.46
C VAL A 199 19.12 16.48 0.39
N ILE A 200 19.75 15.69 -0.51
CA ILE A 200 20.63 16.21 -1.56
C ILE A 200 19.93 17.27 -2.45
N PRO A 201 18.75 17.03 -3.05
CA PRO A 201 18.05 18.03 -3.86
C PRO A 201 17.39 19.19 -3.07
N ALA A 202 17.19 19.06 -1.76
CA ALA A 202 16.73 20.18 -0.92
C ALA A 202 17.78 21.31 -0.90
N PHE A 203 19.06 20.94 -0.78
CA PHE A 203 20.19 21.87 -0.70
C PHE A 203 20.89 22.12 -2.04
N SER A 204 21.15 21.09 -2.84
CA SER A 204 21.91 21.18 -4.10
C SER A 204 20.97 21.12 -5.31
N LYS A 205 21.08 22.09 -6.23
CA LYS A 205 20.18 22.27 -7.38
C LYS A 205 20.98 22.55 -8.65
N ARG A 206 20.31 22.60 -9.81
CA ARG A 206 20.92 23.01 -11.08
C ARG A 206 21.68 24.34 -10.93
N GLY A 207 22.99 24.31 -11.12
CA GLY A 207 23.91 25.45 -10.97
C GLY A 207 24.93 25.27 -9.84
N ASP A 208 24.60 24.46 -8.83
CA ASP A 208 25.52 24.07 -7.76
C ASP A 208 26.47 22.94 -8.21
N ILE A 209 27.45 22.62 -7.36
CA ILE A 209 28.47 21.61 -7.64
C ILE A 209 28.51 20.55 -6.53
N ILE A 210 28.54 19.29 -6.93
CA ILE A 210 28.75 18.14 -6.06
C ILE A 210 30.08 17.49 -6.43
N VAL A 211 30.93 17.26 -5.43
CA VAL A 211 32.09 16.37 -5.47
C VAL A 211 31.71 15.13 -4.67
N ALA A 212 31.69 13.95 -5.28
CA ALA A 212 31.23 12.72 -4.63
C ALA A 212 32.23 11.58 -4.83
N ASP A 213 32.33 10.72 -3.82
CA ASP A 213 33.08 9.47 -3.91
C ASP A 213 32.42 8.54 -4.95
N LYS A 214 33.19 7.87 -5.82
CA LYS A 214 32.61 6.93 -6.79
C LYS A 214 31.88 5.75 -6.13
N GLY A 215 32.30 5.37 -4.93
CA GLY A 215 31.80 4.24 -4.17
C GLY A 215 30.49 4.49 -3.42
N VAL A 216 29.99 5.74 -3.34
CA VAL A 216 28.76 6.07 -2.58
C VAL A 216 27.53 5.24 -2.98
N SER A 217 26.68 4.94 -2.01
CA SER A 217 25.49 4.10 -2.12
C SER A 217 24.52 4.48 -3.25
N PHE A 218 23.73 3.51 -3.70
CA PHE A 218 22.70 3.73 -4.73
C PHE A 218 21.70 4.84 -4.34
N ALA A 219 21.39 4.98 -3.05
CA ALA A 219 20.51 6.04 -2.54
C ALA A 219 21.13 7.45 -2.73
N ILE A 220 22.42 7.61 -2.39
CA ILE A 220 23.18 8.84 -2.63
C ILE A 220 23.26 9.14 -4.13
N ARG A 221 23.62 8.13 -4.95
CA ARG A 221 23.70 8.25 -6.42
C ARG A 221 22.37 8.73 -7.03
N LYS A 222 21.22 8.32 -6.46
CA LYS A 222 19.89 8.83 -6.84
C LYS A 222 19.62 10.26 -6.37
N GLY A 223 19.99 10.65 -5.15
CA GLY A 223 19.90 12.05 -4.71
C GLY A 223 20.72 13.00 -5.58
N ILE A 224 21.95 12.59 -5.94
CA ILE A 224 22.81 13.30 -6.90
C ILE A 224 22.10 13.41 -8.26
N GLN A 225 21.52 12.33 -8.78
CA GLN A 225 20.76 12.34 -10.05
C GLN A 225 19.55 13.31 -10.01
N ILE A 226 18.82 13.37 -8.89
CA ILE A 226 17.63 14.22 -8.71
C ILE A 226 18.02 15.71 -8.59
N SER A 227 19.16 16.04 -7.96
CA SER A 227 19.64 17.41 -7.78
C SER A 227 19.80 18.22 -9.08
N ARG A 228 20.16 17.53 -10.18
CA ARG A 228 20.55 18.14 -11.47
C ARG A 228 21.74 19.11 -11.35
N SER A 229 22.55 18.99 -10.30
CA SER A 229 23.78 19.76 -10.05
C SER A 229 24.92 19.34 -10.98
N THR A 230 25.98 20.15 -11.03
CA THR A 230 27.22 19.78 -11.74
C THR A 230 28.00 18.77 -10.91
N VAL A 231 28.06 17.51 -11.35
CA VAL A 231 28.79 16.47 -10.62
C VAL A 231 30.26 16.44 -11.03
N ARG A 232 31.10 16.12 -10.05
CA ARG A 232 32.51 15.73 -10.16
C ARG A 232 32.70 14.51 -9.27
N TRP A 233 33.48 13.55 -9.74
CA TRP A 233 33.78 12.33 -9.01
C TRP A 233 35.28 12.27 -8.72
N TYR A 234 35.64 11.75 -7.55
CA TYR A 234 37.01 11.38 -7.20
C TYR A 234 37.10 9.85 -7.07
N GLU A 235 38.31 9.28 -7.17
CA GLU A 235 38.49 7.83 -6.98
C GLU A 235 38.09 7.39 -5.56
N HIS A 236 37.58 6.17 -5.42
CA HIS A 236 36.94 5.73 -4.17
C HIS A 236 37.94 5.68 -2.99
N ASN A 237 37.59 6.40 -1.92
CA ASN A 237 38.39 6.63 -0.71
C ASN A 237 39.79 7.26 -0.97
N ASP A 238 40.00 7.87 -2.14
CA ASP A 238 41.27 8.50 -2.51
C ASP A 238 41.28 10.00 -2.13
N MET A 239 42.03 10.32 -1.07
CA MET A 239 42.14 11.68 -0.55
C MET A 239 43.04 12.60 -1.40
N GLU A 240 43.97 12.04 -2.18
CA GLU A 240 44.81 12.82 -3.10
C GLU A 240 44.00 13.21 -4.34
N ASP A 241 43.21 12.27 -4.89
CA ASP A 241 42.31 12.54 -6.00
C ASP A 241 41.15 13.48 -5.60
N LEU A 242 40.62 13.35 -4.39
CA LEU A 242 39.68 14.31 -3.81
C LEU A 242 40.26 15.72 -3.79
N GLU A 243 41.46 15.91 -3.22
CA GLU A 243 42.14 17.21 -3.21
C GLU A 243 42.36 17.76 -4.63
N ARG A 244 42.85 16.92 -5.54
CA ARG A 244 43.02 17.24 -6.97
C ARG A 244 41.71 17.65 -7.66
N VAL A 245 40.57 17.12 -7.24
CA VAL A 245 39.23 17.52 -7.73
C VAL A 245 38.78 18.84 -7.09
N LEU A 246 38.95 19.02 -5.78
CA LEU A 246 38.56 20.23 -5.05
C LEU A 246 39.35 21.47 -5.51
N GLU A 247 40.66 21.32 -5.73
CA GLU A 247 41.55 22.37 -6.25
C GLU A 247 41.13 22.78 -7.67
N LYS A 248 40.91 21.79 -8.55
CA LYS A 248 40.41 22.00 -9.91
C LYS A 248 39.05 22.70 -9.93
N VAL A 249 38.07 22.28 -9.11
CA VAL A 249 36.75 22.92 -9.02
C VAL A 249 36.87 24.35 -8.50
N THR A 250 37.70 24.59 -7.48
CA THR A 250 37.91 25.94 -6.93
C THR A 250 38.51 26.87 -8.00
N ARG A 251 39.50 26.39 -8.77
CA ARG A 251 40.07 27.10 -9.92
C ARG A 251 39.06 27.33 -11.05
N GLU A 252 38.20 26.35 -11.35
CA GLU A 252 37.10 26.48 -12.32
C GLU A 252 36.01 27.48 -11.89
N GLN A 253 35.89 27.82 -10.60
CA GLN A 253 34.87 28.73 -10.06
C GLN A 253 35.40 30.11 -9.64
N ALA A 254 36.72 30.31 -9.51
CA ALA A 254 37.34 31.56 -9.04
C ALA A 254 37.01 32.84 -9.85
N ARG A 255 36.41 32.71 -11.04
CA ARG A 255 35.93 33.81 -11.90
C ARG A 255 34.44 33.74 -12.24
N LYS A 256 33.65 33.01 -11.45
CA LYS A 256 32.20 32.81 -11.63
C LYS A 256 31.43 33.35 -10.42
N PRO A 257 30.11 33.58 -10.53
CA PRO A 257 29.25 33.85 -9.37
C PRO A 257 29.41 32.76 -8.30
N LEU A 258 29.23 33.13 -7.04
CA LEU A 258 29.40 32.21 -5.91
C LEU A 258 28.36 31.07 -5.95
N THR A 259 28.81 29.88 -6.34
CA THR A 259 28.00 28.66 -6.38
C THR A 259 28.08 27.89 -5.05
N ARG A 260 27.05 27.12 -4.70
CA ARG A 260 27.12 26.21 -3.54
C ARG A 260 27.85 24.96 -3.97
N ARG A 261 28.71 24.45 -3.08
CA ARG A 261 29.67 23.38 -3.37
C ARG A 261 29.67 22.38 -2.22
N PHE A 262 29.44 21.12 -2.54
CA PHE A 262 29.27 20.03 -1.57
C PHE A 262 30.25 18.90 -1.85
N ILE A 263 30.79 18.31 -0.79
CA ILE A 263 31.42 16.99 -0.74
C ILE A 263 30.36 16.00 -0.24
N ILE A 264 30.27 14.81 -0.83
CA ILE A 264 29.34 13.75 -0.41
C ILE A 264 30.08 12.41 -0.31
N THR A 265 29.99 11.77 0.86
CA THR A 265 30.62 10.47 1.18
C THR A 265 29.79 9.68 2.21
N GLU A 266 30.04 8.38 2.32
CA GLU A 266 29.61 7.55 3.46
C GLU A 266 30.68 7.55 4.57
N GLY A 267 30.28 7.22 5.80
CA GLY A 267 31.19 6.92 6.92
C GLY A 267 31.72 5.49 6.90
N LEU A 268 30.83 4.53 6.64
CA LEU A 268 31.12 3.15 6.25
C LEU A 268 30.38 2.84 4.95
N PHE A 269 31.10 2.50 3.89
CA PHE A 269 30.50 2.33 2.55
C PHE A 269 29.69 1.03 2.43
N GLU A 270 28.42 1.10 2.04
CA GLU A 270 27.52 -0.06 1.90
C GLU A 270 28.10 -1.17 1.02
N SER A 271 28.81 -0.78 -0.03
CA SER A 271 29.21 -1.66 -1.15
C SER A 271 30.65 -2.15 -1.11
N TYR A 272 31.47 -1.58 -0.22
CA TYR A 272 32.90 -1.89 -0.07
C TYR A 272 33.22 -2.30 1.38
N GLY A 273 32.51 -1.72 2.35
CA GLY A 273 32.56 -2.04 3.77
C GLY A 273 33.67 -1.34 4.53
N ASP A 274 34.56 -0.65 3.83
CA ASP A 274 35.66 0.15 4.37
C ASP A 274 35.14 1.45 5.01
N MET A 275 36.07 2.23 5.57
CA MET A 275 35.79 3.45 6.34
C MET A 275 36.51 4.63 5.72
N VAL A 276 35.84 5.78 5.63
CA VAL A 276 36.40 7.02 5.09
C VAL A 276 37.45 7.64 6.03
N ASP A 277 38.44 8.36 5.50
CA ASP A 277 39.28 9.29 6.28
C ASP A 277 38.54 10.62 6.51
N LEU A 278 37.74 10.69 7.58
CA LEU A 278 36.92 11.86 7.87
C LEU A 278 37.77 13.09 8.27
N PRO A 279 38.81 13.01 9.13
CA PRO A 279 39.71 14.12 9.41
C PRO A 279 40.30 14.76 8.15
N ARG A 280 40.76 13.96 7.17
CA ARG A 280 41.32 14.50 5.92
C ARG A 280 40.24 15.18 5.08
N ILE A 281 39.04 14.63 5.00
CA ILE A 281 37.91 15.30 4.31
C ILE A 281 37.55 16.62 4.99
N VAL A 282 37.57 16.70 6.32
CA VAL A 282 37.26 17.94 7.06
C VAL A 282 38.34 19.01 6.85
N GLU A 283 39.63 18.65 6.86
CA GLU A 283 40.72 19.57 6.48
C GLU A 283 40.49 20.13 5.05
N LEU A 284 40.22 19.24 4.09
CA LEU A 284 39.99 19.60 2.69
C LEU A 284 38.71 20.44 2.51
N LYS A 285 37.63 20.14 3.25
CA LYS A 285 36.38 20.92 3.31
C LYS A 285 36.69 22.38 3.67
N PHE A 286 37.42 22.62 4.77
CA PHE A 286 37.75 23.97 5.21
C PHE A 286 38.73 24.66 4.26
N LYS A 287 39.79 23.97 3.82
CA LYS A 287 40.81 24.48 2.88
C LYS A 287 40.21 24.99 1.58
N TYR A 288 39.30 24.23 0.97
CA TYR A 288 38.66 24.59 -0.31
C TYR A 288 37.30 25.27 -0.17
N LYS A 289 36.78 25.43 1.06
CA LYS A 289 35.49 26.06 1.41
C LYS A 289 34.27 25.37 0.78
N PHE A 290 34.18 24.06 0.98
CA PHE A 290 33.02 23.23 0.62
C PHE A 290 32.13 23.01 1.85
N ARG A 291 30.93 22.47 1.61
CA ARG A 291 30.09 21.82 2.64
C ARG A 291 30.26 20.31 2.57
N LEU A 292 30.00 19.59 3.65
CA LEU A 292 30.08 18.13 3.71
C LEU A 292 28.71 17.54 4.07
N LEU A 293 28.23 16.62 3.23
CA LEU A 293 27.15 15.69 3.56
C LEU A 293 27.79 14.32 3.81
N LEU A 294 27.65 13.83 5.03
CA LEU A 294 28.14 12.53 5.48
C LEU A 294 26.94 11.59 5.67
N ASP A 295 26.99 10.39 5.10
CA ASP A 295 26.01 9.35 5.36
C ASP A 295 26.57 8.34 6.38
N GLU A 296 26.06 8.40 7.61
CA GLU A 296 26.40 7.54 8.75
C GLU A 296 25.53 6.25 8.78
N THR A 297 24.75 5.92 7.74
CA THR A 297 23.75 4.82 7.75
C THR A 297 24.24 3.47 8.32
N TRP A 298 25.50 3.10 8.09
CA TRP A 298 26.09 1.83 8.58
C TRP A 298 27.00 1.99 9.80
N SER A 299 27.33 3.22 10.19
CA SER A 299 28.22 3.55 11.31
C SER A 299 27.49 4.13 12.52
N PHE A 300 26.31 4.75 12.33
CA PHE A 300 25.41 5.17 13.39
C PHE A 300 24.88 3.97 14.19
N GLY A 301 24.94 4.08 15.52
CA GLY A 301 24.65 2.97 16.42
C GLY A 301 25.69 1.85 16.39
N VAL A 302 26.88 2.05 15.79
CA VAL A 302 27.90 1.00 15.58
C VAL A 302 29.31 1.47 15.95
N LEU A 303 29.79 2.55 15.32
CA LEU A 303 31.15 3.06 15.47
C LEU A 303 31.28 4.08 16.62
N GLY A 304 32.52 4.28 17.07
CA GLY A 304 32.85 5.13 18.21
C GLY A 304 32.83 4.37 19.52
N ARG A 305 32.95 5.06 20.66
CA ARG A 305 32.90 4.44 22.00
C ARG A 305 31.46 4.15 22.42
N ASN A 306 30.53 5.04 22.09
CA ASN A 306 29.14 5.02 22.52
C ASN A 306 28.17 4.78 21.35
N GLY A 307 28.69 4.45 20.17
CA GLY A 307 27.90 4.15 18.97
C GLY A 307 27.48 5.36 18.16
N ARG A 308 28.12 6.53 18.32
CA ARG A 308 27.66 7.77 17.67
C ARG A 308 27.88 7.80 16.16
N GLY A 309 28.90 7.12 15.65
CA GLY A 309 29.27 7.16 14.23
C GLY A 309 30.78 7.19 13.96
N VAL A 310 31.15 7.40 12.70
CA VAL A 310 32.55 7.60 12.28
C VAL A 310 33.11 8.91 12.85
N THR A 311 32.27 9.92 13.07
CA THR A 311 32.58 11.16 13.80
C THR A 311 33.23 10.90 15.16
N GLU A 312 32.56 10.16 16.05
CA GLU A 312 33.12 9.77 17.35
C GLU A 312 34.32 8.81 17.22
N HIS A 313 34.29 7.88 16.27
CA HIS A 313 35.38 6.92 16.06
C HIS A 313 36.70 7.58 15.66
N GLN A 314 36.65 8.63 14.85
CA GLN A 314 37.84 9.33 14.34
C GLN A 314 38.11 10.65 15.06
N ASN A 315 37.41 10.92 16.17
CA ASN A 315 37.53 12.12 16.99
C ASN A 315 37.37 13.43 16.18
N VAL A 316 36.34 13.46 15.33
CA VAL A 316 35.90 14.64 14.56
C VAL A 316 34.66 15.22 15.26
N ASP A 317 34.59 16.53 15.40
CA ASP A 317 33.43 17.19 16.00
C ASP A 317 32.23 17.12 15.03
N PRO A 318 31.04 16.62 15.44
CA PRO A 318 29.89 16.49 14.56
C PRO A 318 29.40 17.84 14.00
N THR A 319 29.73 18.97 14.65
CA THR A 319 29.41 20.32 14.15
C THR A 319 30.32 20.77 13.00
N GLU A 320 31.44 20.09 12.75
CA GLU A 320 32.25 20.28 11.54
C GLU A 320 31.63 19.63 10.30
N ILE A 321 30.53 18.88 10.44
CA ILE A 321 29.75 18.28 9.35
C ILE A 321 28.49 19.12 9.12
N ASP A 322 28.20 19.53 7.88
CA ASP A 322 27.02 20.38 7.62
C ASP A 322 25.71 19.57 7.71
N MET A 323 25.73 18.34 7.20
CA MET A 323 24.59 17.42 7.17
C MET A 323 25.07 16.00 7.48
N ILE A 324 24.64 15.47 8.61
CA ILE A 324 24.81 14.05 8.96
C ILE A 324 23.50 13.33 8.63
N VAL A 325 23.51 12.51 7.60
CA VAL A 325 22.36 11.69 7.19
C VAL A 325 22.54 10.27 7.73
N GLY A 326 21.46 9.57 8.05
CA GLY A 326 21.55 8.17 8.47
C GLY A 326 20.22 7.43 8.52
N SER A 327 20.28 6.17 8.95
CA SER A 327 19.14 5.25 9.05
C SER A 327 18.73 5.00 10.49
N LEU A 328 17.41 4.90 10.73
CA LEU A 328 16.83 4.38 11.98
C LEU A 328 16.44 2.89 11.85
N ALA A 329 16.51 2.32 10.65
CA ALA A 329 16.49 0.88 10.42
C ALA A 329 17.90 0.27 10.60
N GLY A 330 17.98 -1.03 10.88
CA GLY A 330 19.25 -1.75 11.07
C GLY A 330 19.66 -1.78 12.55
N PRO A 331 20.78 -1.14 12.97
CA PRO A 331 21.26 -1.17 14.36
C PRO A 331 20.20 -0.72 15.38
N ILE A 332 19.41 0.28 14.99
CA ILE A 332 18.38 0.96 15.80
C ILE A 332 17.02 0.22 15.74
N ILE A 333 16.92 -0.85 14.94
CA ILE A 333 15.76 -1.76 14.72
C ILE A 333 14.37 -1.13 14.45
N ALA A 334 14.30 0.19 14.26
CA ALA A 334 13.09 0.90 13.90
C ALA A 334 12.94 0.93 12.36
N GLY A 335 12.33 1.99 11.85
CA GLY A 335 12.27 2.30 10.43
C GLY A 335 12.47 3.79 10.21
N GLY A 336 12.64 4.18 8.95
CA GLY A 336 12.94 5.56 8.59
C GLY A 336 14.43 5.90 8.59
N GLY A 337 14.71 7.18 8.38
CA GLY A 337 16.05 7.76 8.41
C GLY A 337 16.00 9.17 8.99
N PHE A 338 17.15 9.81 9.08
CA PHE A 338 17.29 11.12 9.70
C PHE A 338 18.30 12.00 8.95
N CYS A 339 18.23 13.30 9.20
CA CYS A 339 19.25 14.27 8.83
C CYS A 339 19.48 15.24 10.00
N ALA A 340 20.70 15.32 10.49
CA ALA A 340 21.11 16.13 11.63
C ALA A 340 22.14 17.21 11.22
N GLY A 341 22.17 18.30 11.97
CA GLY A 341 23.01 19.47 11.67
C GLY A 341 22.56 20.70 12.46
N SER A 342 22.55 21.87 11.81
CA SER A 342 22.04 23.11 12.40
C SER A 342 20.51 23.23 12.31
N GLU A 343 19.92 24.12 13.11
CA GLU A 343 18.48 24.40 13.07
C GLU A 343 18.03 24.92 11.69
N GLU A 344 18.81 25.75 11.00
CA GLU A 344 18.47 26.25 9.67
C GLU A 344 18.46 25.14 8.63
N ILE A 345 19.35 24.16 8.77
CA ILE A 345 19.42 22.97 7.92
C ILE A 345 18.20 22.06 8.17
N VAL A 346 17.76 21.90 9.42
CA VAL A 346 16.52 21.18 9.74
C VAL A 346 15.28 21.93 9.22
N HIS A 347 15.14 23.22 9.52
CA HIS A 347 13.98 24.01 9.11
C HIS A 347 13.85 24.14 7.57
N HIS A 348 14.97 24.32 6.85
CA HIS A 348 14.97 24.32 5.38
C HIS A 348 14.49 22.99 4.79
N GLN A 349 14.83 21.85 5.41
CA GLN A 349 14.35 20.55 4.97
C GLN A 349 12.84 20.38 5.18
N ARG A 350 12.29 20.81 6.32
CA ARG A 350 10.84 20.68 6.60
C ARG A 350 9.95 21.30 5.51
N ILE A 351 10.43 22.35 4.83
CA ILE A 351 9.72 23.04 3.74
C ILE A 351 10.16 22.67 2.31
N SER A 352 11.20 21.84 2.12
CA SER A 352 11.77 21.60 0.79
C SER A 352 12.24 20.19 0.45
N ALA A 353 12.38 19.29 1.43
CA ALA A 353 12.77 17.90 1.19
C ALA A 353 11.57 17.05 0.79
N SER A 354 11.56 16.53 -0.43
CA SER A 354 10.35 15.94 -1.03
C SER A 354 9.77 14.75 -0.27
N ALA A 355 10.59 13.85 0.29
CA ALA A 355 10.10 12.75 1.13
C ALA A 355 9.55 13.19 2.50
N TYR A 356 9.87 14.39 2.98
CA TYR A 356 9.27 14.96 4.20
C TYR A 356 7.95 15.69 3.90
N THR A 357 7.87 16.43 2.79
CA THR A 357 6.67 17.18 2.42
C THR A 357 5.57 16.31 1.80
N PHE A 358 5.93 15.26 1.05
CA PHE A 358 5.01 14.47 0.21
C PHE A 358 4.95 12.97 0.53
N SER A 359 5.50 12.54 1.67
CA SER A 359 5.28 11.20 2.22
C SER A 359 4.59 11.28 3.58
N ALA A 360 3.92 10.21 3.99
CA ALA A 360 3.37 10.13 5.35
C ALA A 360 4.51 10.17 6.39
N ALA A 361 4.22 10.65 7.60
CA ALA A 361 5.17 10.61 8.70
C ALA A 361 5.48 9.17 9.12
N LEU A 362 6.55 8.99 9.91
CA LEU A 362 6.93 7.70 10.45
C LEU A 362 5.77 7.12 11.31
N PRO A 363 5.58 5.79 11.36
CA PRO A 363 4.72 5.16 12.37
C PRO A 363 5.21 5.47 13.78
N ALA A 364 4.32 5.94 14.65
CA ALA A 364 4.60 6.32 16.03
C ALA A 364 5.45 5.28 16.79
N LEU A 365 5.07 4.00 16.65
CA LEU A 365 5.75 2.87 17.28
C LEU A 365 7.23 2.75 16.89
N LEU A 366 7.59 3.10 15.64
CA LEU A 366 8.97 3.05 15.15
C LEU A 366 9.75 4.26 15.68
N SER A 367 9.11 5.43 15.79
CA SER A 367 9.71 6.60 16.43
C SER A 367 10.08 6.30 17.89
N THR A 368 9.13 5.79 18.70
CA THR A 368 9.41 5.36 20.07
C THR A 368 10.45 4.24 20.12
N THR A 369 10.42 3.28 19.20
CA THR A 369 11.44 2.21 19.14
C THR A 369 12.84 2.78 18.92
N ALA A 370 13.01 3.77 18.05
CA ALA A 370 14.30 4.42 17.83
C ALA A 370 14.79 5.15 19.09
N SER A 371 13.92 5.98 19.69
CA SER A 371 14.18 6.68 20.97
C SER A 371 14.63 5.72 22.07
N GLU A 372 13.85 4.68 22.36
CA GLU A 372 14.15 3.74 23.45
C GLU A 372 15.36 2.83 23.13
N THR A 373 15.65 2.57 21.85
CA THR A 373 16.87 1.85 21.45
C THR A 373 18.13 2.69 21.66
N ILE A 374 18.08 3.99 21.34
CA ILE A 374 19.18 4.93 21.63
C ILE A 374 19.40 5.03 23.14
N ASN A 375 18.34 5.14 23.94
CA ASN A 375 18.44 5.14 25.41
C ASN A 375 19.08 3.84 25.94
N MET A 376 18.75 2.69 25.36
CA MET A 376 19.33 1.39 25.72
C MET A 376 20.81 1.28 25.33
N MET A 377 21.20 1.81 24.17
CA MET A 377 22.61 1.91 23.75
C MET A 377 23.44 2.79 24.69
N GLN A 378 22.94 3.99 25.03
CA GLN A 378 23.58 4.90 25.98
C GLN A 378 23.72 4.27 27.38
N SER A 379 22.73 3.48 27.81
CA SER A 379 22.71 2.83 29.12
C SER A 379 23.58 1.57 29.22
N ASN A 380 24.05 1.01 28.09
CA ASN A 380 24.77 -0.27 28.06
C ASN A 380 25.92 -0.27 27.03
N SER A 381 27.05 0.32 27.41
CA SER A 381 28.25 0.39 26.57
C SER A 381 28.90 -0.98 26.25
N ASP A 382 28.63 -2.01 27.06
CA ASP A 382 29.21 -3.36 26.87
C ASP A 382 28.72 -4.02 25.57
N LEU A 383 27.56 -3.59 25.05
CA LEU A 383 27.05 -3.98 23.73
C LEU A 383 28.06 -3.74 22.60
N PHE A 384 28.72 -2.57 22.60
CA PHE A 384 29.73 -2.22 21.58
C PHE A 384 31.04 -2.99 21.76
N VAL A 385 31.40 -3.34 23.00
CA VAL A 385 32.57 -4.17 23.31
C VAL A 385 32.33 -5.62 22.86
N GLN A 386 31.15 -6.16 23.15
CA GLN A 386 30.73 -7.49 22.76
C GLN A 386 30.59 -7.62 21.22
N LEU A 387 30.06 -6.60 20.54
CA LEU A 387 29.97 -6.61 19.08
C LEU A 387 31.37 -6.63 18.44
N ARG A 388 32.28 -5.72 18.84
CA ARG A 388 33.69 -5.72 18.39
C ARG A 388 34.40 -7.05 18.67
N SER A 389 34.16 -7.64 19.84
CA SER A 389 34.69 -8.97 20.20
C SER A 389 34.21 -10.07 19.24
N ASN A 390 32.92 -10.07 18.89
CA ASN A 390 32.35 -11.00 17.91
C ASN A 390 32.86 -10.75 16.48
N ILE A 391 33.00 -9.48 16.04
CA ILE A 391 33.58 -9.15 14.72
C ILE A 391 35.02 -9.66 14.63
N LYS A 392 35.88 -9.29 15.59
CA LYS A 392 37.29 -9.75 15.66
C LYS A 392 37.40 -11.27 15.71
N THR A 393 36.46 -11.94 16.37
CA THR A 393 36.38 -13.41 16.42
C THR A 393 36.07 -14.00 15.04
N MET A 394 35.05 -13.50 14.33
CA MET A 394 34.72 -13.94 12.97
C MET A 394 35.85 -13.66 11.99
N TRP A 395 36.42 -12.45 12.06
CA TRP A 395 37.58 -12.03 11.27
C TRP A 395 38.71 -13.05 11.38
N SER A 396 39.13 -13.38 12.61
CA SER A 396 40.21 -14.34 12.88
C SER A 396 39.96 -15.77 12.36
N GLN A 397 38.73 -16.11 11.98
CA GLN A 397 38.39 -17.40 11.37
C GLN A 397 38.41 -17.36 9.84
N ILE A 398 38.26 -16.20 9.21
CA ILE A 398 38.16 -16.06 7.75
C ILE A 398 39.44 -15.46 7.16
N ASP A 399 39.98 -14.40 7.75
CA ASP A 399 41.11 -13.63 7.22
C ASP A 399 42.17 -13.46 8.34
N PRO A 400 43.43 -13.90 8.15
CA PRO A 400 44.07 -14.39 6.93
C PRO A 400 43.92 -15.90 6.69
N ARG A 401 43.00 -16.60 7.38
CA ARG A 401 42.87 -18.08 7.35
C ARG A 401 42.29 -18.67 6.05
N SER A 402 41.93 -17.85 5.07
CA SER A 402 41.37 -18.28 3.79
C SER A 402 42.34 -17.99 2.66
N ASP A 403 42.73 -19.02 1.92
CA ASP A 403 43.50 -18.88 0.68
C ASP A 403 42.69 -18.28 -0.47
N TRP A 404 41.37 -18.11 -0.30
CA TRP A 404 40.42 -17.93 -1.40
C TRP A 404 39.71 -16.57 -1.41
N VAL A 405 39.49 -15.99 -0.24
CA VAL A 405 38.81 -14.69 -0.06
C VAL A 405 39.61 -13.81 0.89
N TYR A 406 39.32 -12.51 0.85
CA TYR A 406 39.78 -11.52 1.81
C TYR A 406 38.59 -10.65 2.23
N CYS A 407 38.67 -10.02 3.40
CA CYS A 407 37.65 -9.08 3.85
C CYS A 407 38.00 -7.65 3.40
N THR A 408 37.10 -6.98 2.69
CA THR A 408 37.27 -5.57 2.27
C THR A 408 36.83 -4.59 3.35
N SER A 409 36.03 -5.03 4.32
CA SER A 409 35.44 -4.14 5.32
C SER A 409 36.46 -3.54 6.30
N ALA A 410 36.09 -2.45 6.99
CA ALA A 410 36.86 -1.97 8.13
C ALA A 410 36.82 -2.99 9.30
N PRO A 411 37.89 -3.11 10.12
CA PRO A 411 37.97 -4.13 11.19
C PRO A 411 36.89 -4.05 12.29
N GLU A 412 36.22 -2.90 12.45
CA GLU A 412 35.10 -2.72 13.38
C GLU A 412 33.71 -2.74 12.71
N ASN A 413 33.64 -2.98 11.40
CA ASN A 413 32.36 -3.04 10.68
C ASN A 413 31.66 -4.40 10.94
N PRO A 414 30.42 -4.43 11.47
CA PRO A 414 29.64 -5.65 11.66
C PRO A 414 29.17 -6.30 10.34
N ILE A 415 29.25 -5.59 9.21
CA ILE A 415 28.99 -6.10 7.87
C ILE A 415 30.34 -6.48 7.24
N MET A 416 30.72 -7.75 7.36
CA MET A 416 31.91 -8.29 6.67
C MET A 416 31.57 -8.58 5.21
N ILE A 417 32.23 -7.87 4.30
CA ILE A 417 32.18 -8.07 2.85
C ILE A 417 33.41 -8.88 2.46
N LEU A 418 33.18 -10.06 1.87
CA LEU A 418 34.22 -11.05 1.56
C LEU A 418 34.33 -11.22 0.05
N ALA A 419 35.33 -10.57 -0.56
CA ALA A 419 35.61 -10.64 -1.98
C ALA A 419 36.54 -11.82 -2.31
N ILE A 420 36.42 -12.38 -3.52
CA ILE A 420 37.38 -13.39 -4.00
C ILE A 420 38.73 -12.70 -4.24
N LYS A 421 39.81 -13.33 -3.76
CA LYS A 421 41.18 -12.81 -3.87
C LYS A 421 41.56 -12.54 -5.34
N PRO A 422 42.11 -11.35 -5.69
CA PRO A 422 42.42 -11.00 -7.09
C PRO A 422 43.29 -12.02 -7.80
N GLU A 423 44.28 -12.59 -7.12
CA GLU A 423 45.15 -13.65 -7.64
C GLU A 423 44.38 -14.95 -7.97
N VAL A 424 43.29 -15.26 -7.26
CA VAL A 424 42.39 -16.39 -7.55
C VAL A 424 41.50 -16.07 -8.76
N VAL A 425 41.01 -14.83 -8.87
CA VAL A 425 40.25 -14.35 -10.03
C VAL A 425 41.10 -14.38 -11.30
N SER A 426 42.31 -13.81 -11.26
CA SER A 426 43.22 -13.73 -12.41
C SER A 426 43.77 -15.09 -12.84
N SER A 427 44.22 -15.93 -11.90
CA SER A 427 44.78 -17.27 -12.23
C SER A 427 43.75 -18.22 -12.85
N ARG A 428 42.46 -18.02 -12.54
CA ARG A 428 41.34 -18.83 -13.08
C ARG A 428 40.54 -18.13 -14.18
N ARG A 429 40.81 -16.85 -14.45
CA ARG A 429 40.09 -16.00 -15.42
C ARG A 429 38.58 -15.95 -15.18
N LEU A 430 38.16 -15.83 -13.90
CA LEU A 430 36.74 -15.84 -13.52
C LEU A 430 36.04 -14.54 -13.98
N SER A 431 34.98 -14.66 -14.78
CA SER A 431 34.10 -13.53 -15.09
C SER A 431 33.32 -13.06 -13.84
N ILE A 432 32.66 -11.90 -13.93
CA ILE A 432 31.78 -11.42 -12.86
C ILE A 432 30.66 -12.44 -12.58
N ASP A 433 30.11 -13.07 -13.62
CA ASP A 433 29.04 -14.06 -13.49
C ASP A 433 29.55 -15.40 -12.92
N ASP A 434 30.77 -15.83 -13.27
CA ASP A 434 31.43 -16.98 -12.62
C ASP A 434 31.61 -16.74 -11.11
N GLN A 435 32.03 -15.54 -10.74
CA GLN A 435 32.20 -15.16 -9.33
C GLN A 435 30.84 -15.15 -8.62
N GLN A 436 29.81 -14.51 -9.17
CA GLN A 436 28.45 -14.52 -8.61
C GLN A 436 27.89 -15.95 -8.47
N SER A 437 28.11 -16.82 -9.46
CA SER A 437 27.74 -18.25 -9.41
C SER A 437 28.47 -18.99 -8.29
N LEU A 438 29.80 -18.86 -8.19
CA LEU A 438 30.60 -19.52 -7.14
C LEU A 438 30.24 -19.03 -5.74
N LEU A 439 29.94 -17.73 -5.59
CA LEU A 439 29.53 -17.16 -4.31
C LEU A 439 28.10 -17.59 -3.93
N GLN A 440 27.21 -17.82 -4.90
CA GLN A 440 25.91 -18.44 -4.63
C GLN A 440 26.06 -19.90 -4.17
N ASP A 441 26.94 -20.67 -4.81
CA ASP A 441 27.22 -22.06 -4.39
C ASP A 441 27.79 -22.10 -2.95
N VAL A 442 28.54 -21.07 -2.51
CA VAL A 442 28.97 -20.93 -1.11
C VAL A 442 27.81 -20.59 -0.17
N VAL A 443 26.91 -19.68 -0.56
CA VAL A 443 25.69 -19.39 0.23
C VAL A 443 24.87 -20.67 0.41
N ASP A 444 24.64 -21.43 -0.66
CA ASP A 444 23.89 -22.69 -0.63
C ASP A 444 24.56 -23.74 0.26
N GLU A 445 25.90 -23.87 0.20
CA GLU A 445 26.67 -24.80 1.05
C GLU A 445 26.68 -24.37 2.53
N THR A 446 26.84 -23.07 2.84
CA THR A 446 26.75 -22.60 4.23
C THR A 446 25.36 -22.85 4.82
N LEU A 447 24.31 -22.61 4.03
CA LEU A 447 22.92 -22.87 4.42
C LEU A 447 22.66 -24.37 4.61
N ALA A 448 23.22 -25.22 3.75
CA ALA A 448 23.21 -26.67 3.92
C ALA A 448 23.83 -27.10 5.27
N ASN A 449 24.90 -26.44 5.70
CA ASN A 449 25.57 -26.65 7.00
C ASN A 449 24.96 -25.85 8.17
N GLY A 450 23.83 -25.15 7.97
CA GLY A 450 23.06 -24.50 9.04
C GLY A 450 23.47 -23.07 9.39
N VAL A 451 24.16 -22.36 8.49
CA VAL A 451 24.51 -20.94 8.62
C VAL A 451 23.94 -20.17 7.43
N LEU A 452 23.04 -19.22 7.68
CA LEU A 452 22.45 -18.35 6.68
C LEU A 452 23.28 -17.07 6.53
N ILE A 453 23.95 -16.91 5.39
CA ILE A 453 24.58 -15.68 4.90
C ILE A 453 23.95 -15.31 3.55
N THR A 454 24.42 -14.22 2.92
CA THR A 454 23.94 -13.81 1.59
C THR A 454 25.11 -13.32 0.72
N ARG A 455 24.88 -13.12 -0.58
CA ARG A 455 25.79 -12.34 -1.44
C ARG A 455 25.60 -10.85 -1.21
N LEU A 456 26.64 -10.07 -1.46
CA LEU A 456 26.48 -8.64 -1.72
C LEU A 456 25.72 -8.51 -3.04
N LYS A 457 24.44 -8.13 -2.95
CA LYS A 457 23.63 -7.75 -4.10
C LYS A 457 23.82 -6.27 -4.40
N SER A 458 23.61 -5.88 -5.65
CA SER A 458 23.77 -4.52 -6.14
C SER A 458 22.65 -4.17 -7.11
N LEU A 459 22.20 -2.92 -7.06
CA LEU A 459 21.31 -2.35 -8.06
C LEU A 459 22.12 -1.83 -9.25
N PRO A 460 21.76 -2.15 -10.51
CA PRO A 460 22.34 -1.47 -11.66
C PRO A 460 21.84 -0.02 -11.69
N ASP A 461 22.76 0.93 -11.87
CA ASP A 461 22.44 2.34 -12.03
C ASP A 461 22.89 2.91 -13.39
N ASN A 462 22.25 4.03 -13.75
CA ASN A 462 22.46 4.78 -14.98
C ASN A 462 23.19 6.11 -14.71
N VAL A 463 23.92 6.21 -13.60
CA VAL A 463 24.72 7.37 -13.21
C VAL A 463 26.16 7.13 -13.65
N THR A 464 26.73 8.07 -14.41
CA THR A 464 28.09 7.95 -14.94
C THR A 464 29.09 8.65 -14.01
N PRO A 465 30.21 8.00 -13.61
CA PRO A 465 30.59 6.62 -13.91
C PRO A 465 29.79 5.60 -13.09
N LYS A 466 29.53 4.43 -13.67
CA LYS A 466 28.89 3.30 -12.98
C LYS A 466 29.73 2.87 -11.78
N GLN A 467 29.07 2.52 -10.68
CA GLN A 467 29.71 1.94 -9.49
C GLN A 467 30.37 0.60 -9.85
N GLN A 468 31.56 0.32 -9.34
CA GLN A 468 32.30 -0.92 -9.61
C GLN A 468 32.35 -1.79 -8.35
N ILE A 469 31.29 -2.56 -8.12
CA ILE A 469 31.11 -3.37 -6.92
C ILE A 469 31.65 -4.78 -7.17
N LEU A 470 32.52 -5.25 -6.28
CA LEU A 470 33.13 -6.58 -6.36
C LEU A 470 32.12 -7.67 -5.95
N PRO A 471 31.94 -8.75 -6.75
CA PRO A 471 31.19 -9.93 -6.31
C PRO A 471 31.74 -10.47 -4.99
N SER A 472 30.90 -10.42 -3.94
CA SER A 472 31.31 -10.71 -2.57
C SER A 472 30.24 -11.47 -1.80
N LEU A 473 30.62 -12.18 -0.73
CA LEU A 473 29.68 -12.59 0.32
C LEU A 473 29.46 -11.43 1.30
N LYS A 474 28.30 -11.38 1.93
CA LYS A 474 27.97 -10.47 3.03
C LYS A 474 27.61 -11.27 4.28
N VAL A 475 28.35 -11.05 5.35
CA VAL A 475 28.19 -11.72 6.65
C VAL A 475 27.98 -10.65 7.72
N CYS A 476 26.76 -10.58 8.26
CA CYS A 476 26.37 -9.60 9.28
C CYS A 476 26.51 -10.20 10.68
N LEU A 477 27.28 -9.56 11.56
CA LEU A 477 27.56 -10.04 12.93
C LEU A 477 26.54 -9.50 13.94
N THR A 478 26.36 -10.23 15.04
CA THR A 478 25.43 -9.85 16.12
C THR A 478 25.98 -10.23 17.50
N THR A 479 25.62 -9.47 18.53
CA THR A 479 25.88 -9.80 19.94
C THR A 479 25.06 -11.01 20.41
N GLY A 480 23.94 -11.30 19.74
CA GLY A 480 23.04 -12.44 20.05
C GLY A 480 23.61 -13.83 19.73
N LEU A 481 24.90 -13.94 19.46
CA LEU A 481 25.64 -15.21 19.34
C LEU A 481 26.79 -15.21 20.33
N SER A 482 26.99 -16.34 21.01
CA SER A 482 28.18 -16.53 21.85
C SER A 482 29.44 -16.63 20.98
N LYS A 483 30.60 -16.26 21.54
CA LYS A 483 31.90 -16.33 20.85
C LYS A 483 32.15 -17.70 20.19
N ARG A 484 31.81 -18.79 20.90
CA ARG A 484 31.95 -20.18 20.41
C ARG A 484 31.08 -20.47 19.17
N GLU A 485 29.90 -19.85 19.07
CA GLU A 485 29.04 -19.98 17.91
C GLU A 485 29.53 -19.15 16.73
N VAL A 486 30.11 -17.97 16.98
CA VAL A 486 30.80 -17.15 15.97
C VAL A 486 32.01 -17.91 15.41
N GLU A 487 32.82 -18.54 16.26
CA GLU A 487 33.95 -19.39 15.85
C GLU A 487 33.50 -20.60 15.01
N LYS A 488 32.39 -21.24 15.40
CA LYS A 488 31.77 -22.35 14.65
C LYS A 488 31.22 -21.87 13.31
N ALA A 489 30.52 -20.74 13.25
CA ALA A 489 29.95 -20.19 12.03
C ALA A 489 31.05 -19.75 11.04
N GLY A 490 32.08 -19.04 11.51
CA GLY A 490 33.25 -18.68 10.68
C GLY A 490 34.00 -19.90 10.15
N THR A 491 34.09 -20.97 10.94
CA THR A 491 34.63 -22.26 10.49
C THR A 491 33.77 -22.90 9.40
N ILE A 492 32.43 -22.90 9.53
CA ILE A 492 31.51 -23.39 8.50
C ILE A 492 31.63 -22.56 7.22
N ILE A 493 31.67 -21.23 7.33
CA ILE A 493 31.82 -20.31 6.20
C ILE A 493 33.15 -20.57 5.47
N ARG A 494 34.28 -20.60 6.19
CA ARG A 494 35.60 -20.94 5.63
C ARG A 494 35.58 -22.30 4.92
N HIS A 495 35.01 -23.34 5.54
CA HIS A 495 34.98 -24.68 4.96
C HIS A 495 34.09 -24.74 3.71
N ALA A 496 32.96 -24.01 3.66
CA ALA A 496 32.13 -23.90 2.46
C ALA A 496 32.88 -23.18 1.32
N ILE A 497 33.54 -22.06 1.62
CA ILE A 497 34.41 -21.33 0.68
C ILE A 497 35.47 -22.26 0.09
N THR A 498 36.22 -22.98 0.93
CA THR A 498 37.22 -23.96 0.48
C THR A 498 36.59 -25.09 -0.34
N LYS A 499 35.45 -25.66 0.09
CA LYS A 499 34.78 -26.78 -0.60
C LYS A 499 34.25 -26.42 -1.98
N VAL A 500 33.81 -25.17 -2.17
CA VAL A 500 33.36 -24.68 -3.48
C VAL A 500 34.55 -24.30 -4.35
N LEU A 501 35.46 -23.45 -3.85
CA LEU A 501 36.55 -22.89 -4.67
C LEU A 501 37.70 -23.87 -4.92
N SER A 502 37.91 -24.91 -4.10
CA SER A 502 38.87 -25.99 -4.42
C SER A 502 38.46 -26.85 -5.62
N LYS A 503 37.16 -26.93 -5.95
CA LYS A 503 36.67 -27.69 -7.12
C LYS A 503 37.20 -27.05 -8.40
N LYS A 504 38.03 -27.78 -9.13
CA LYS A 504 38.27 -27.50 -10.56
C LYS A 504 36.99 -27.83 -11.32
N ARG A 505 36.20 -26.82 -11.72
CA ARG A 505 35.18 -26.98 -12.77
C ARG A 505 35.92 -27.41 -14.04
N GLY A 506 35.74 -28.66 -14.45
CA GLY A 506 36.39 -29.17 -15.66
C GLY A 506 35.82 -28.50 -16.90
N TRP A 507 36.67 -27.85 -17.70
CA TRP A 507 36.31 -27.41 -19.05
C TRP A 507 36.14 -28.65 -19.94
N GLY A 508 34.96 -29.27 -19.87
CA GLY A 508 34.65 -30.53 -20.56
C GLY A 508 33.19 -30.70 -21.04
N LEU A 509 32.27 -29.79 -20.70
CA LEU A 509 30.86 -29.86 -21.12
C LEU A 509 30.32 -28.63 -21.87
N GLY A 510 31.02 -27.48 -21.81
CA GLY A 510 30.59 -26.26 -22.52
C GLY A 510 30.62 -26.34 -24.06
N VAL A 511 31.37 -27.31 -24.62
CA VAL A 511 31.52 -27.48 -26.08
C VAL A 511 30.62 -28.59 -26.62
N LEU A 512 30.28 -29.62 -25.82
CA LEU A 512 29.43 -30.73 -26.27
C LEU A 512 27.94 -30.36 -26.37
N ALA A 513 27.49 -29.38 -25.57
CA ALA A 513 26.11 -28.88 -25.60
C ALA A 513 25.74 -28.22 -26.95
N LEU A 514 26.72 -27.69 -27.68
CA LEU A 514 26.55 -27.09 -29.01
C LEU A 514 26.49 -28.12 -30.16
N LEU A 515 26.75 -29.40 -29.89
CA LEU A 515 26.78 -30.46 -30.92
C LEU A 515 25.66 -31.51 -30.75
N HIS A 516 25.04 -31.63 -29.57
CA HIS A 516 23.88 -32.53 -29.37
C HIS A 516 22.52 -31.90 -29.71
N SER A 517 22.47 -30.63 -30.14
CA SER A 517 21.25 -29.97 -30.60
C SER A 517 21.04 -30.02 -32.12
N VAL A 518 21.74 -30.92 -32.82
CA VAL A 518 21.65 -31.10 -34.28
C VAL A 518 21.48 -32.60 -34.59
N HIS A 519 20.41 -32.95 -35.32
CA HIS A 519 19.90 -34.32 -35.55
C HIS A 519 19.21 -34.99 -34.34
N GLY A 520 17.95 -34.61 -34.13
CA GLY A 520 17.02 -35.23 -33.17
C GLY A 520 15.57 -35.30 -33.68
N HIS A 521 15.37 -35.41 -35.00
CA HIS A 521 14.02 -35.53 -35.58
C HIS A 521 13.41 -36.90 -35.31
N ALA A 522 12.36 -36.94 -34.49
CA ALA A 522 11.38 -38.03 -34.45
C ALA A 522 9.98 -37.40 -34.54
N HIS A 523 9.21 -37.82 -35.55
CA HIS A 523 7.98 -37.14 -35.98
C HIS A 523 6.83 -37.25 -34.98
N TYR A 524 6.08 -36.15 -34.85
CA TYR A 524 4.62 -36.22 -34.82
C TYR A 524 4.07 -35.29 -35.92
N HIS A 525 3.20 -35.82 -36.78
CA HIS A 525 2.47 -35.04 -37.78
C HIS A 525 1.30 -34.30 -37.08
N ALA A 526 1.01 -33.01 -37.29
CA ALA A 526 0.97 -32.16 -38.49
C ALA A 526 -0.41 -32.12 -39.18
N ASN A 527 -1.09 -30.97 -39.03
CA ASN A 527 -1.83 -30.16 -40.01
C ASN A 527 -2.31 -28.90 -39.24
N ASP A 528 -1.97 -27.66 -39.62
CA ASP A 528 -2.47 -26.87 -40.77
C ASP A 528 -3.99 -26.69 -40.78
N LEU A 529 -4.60 -25.50 -40.87
CA LEU A 529 -4.13 -24.09 -41.02
C LEU A 529 -5.16 -23.17 -40.29
N SER A 530 -4.84 -21.95 -39.86
CA SER A 530 -4.78 -20.78 -40.76
C SER A 530 -4.49 -19.47 -39.98
N GLN A 531 -4.24 -18.38 -40.71
CA GLN A 531 -3.82 -17.07 -40.18
C GLN A 531 -5.00 -16.22 -39.67
N ARG A 532 -4.84 -15.55 -38.53
CA ARG A 532 -4.52 -14.10 -38.47
C ARG A 532 -4.44 -13.60 -37.03
N ALA A 533 -3.51 -12.70 -36.77
CA ALA A 533 -3.62 -11.79 -35.63
C ALA A 533 -4.52 -10.61 -36.02
N LEU A 534 -5.23 -10.08 -35.03
CA LEU A 534 -5.48 -8.65 -34.87
C LEU A 534 -5.73 -8.43 -33.38
N GLU A 535 -5.01 -7.49 -32.79
CA GLU A 535 -5.34 -6.99 -31.46
C GLU A 535 -6.56 -6.08 -31.56
N THR A 536 -7.16 -5.73 -30.42
CA THR A 536 -8.02 -4.54 -30.35
C THR A 536 -7.86 -3.97 -28.95
N VAL A 537 -6.99 -2.98 -28.83
CA VAL A 537 -6.88 -2.19 -27.62
C VAL A 537 -8.19 -1.40 -27.46
N SER A 538 -8.76 -1.39 -26.25
CA SER A 538 -9.71 -0.33 -25.89
C SER A 538 -9.24 0.34 -24.60
N CYS A 539 -8.80 1.57 -24.74
CA CYS A 539 -8.35 2.41 -23.64
C CYS A 539 -9.44 3.42 -23.29
N SER A 540 -9.99 3.32 -22.08
CA SER A 540 -10.60 4.47 -21.41
C SER A 540 -10.19 4.51 -19.95
N LYS A 541 -10.19 5.71 -19.37
CA LYS A 541 -9.53 6.00 -18.09
C LYS A 541 -10.55 6.25 -17.01
N GLU A 542 -10.41 5.58 -15.88
CA GLU A 542 -10.60 6.27 -14.60
C GLU A 542 -9.69 5.75 -13.48
N LYS A 543 -9.59 6.54 -12.41
CA LYS A 543 -8.48 6.49 -11.45
C LYS A 543 -8.62 5.37 -10.41
N LYS A 544 -8.26 4.14 -10.78
CA LYS A 544 -7.82 3.16 -9.78
C LYS A 544 -6.52 3.64 -9.13
N THR A 545 -6.56 4.02 -7.87
CA THR A 545 -5.36 4.15 -7.02
C THR A 545 -4.87 2.75 -6.63
N SER A 546 -4.40 2.00 -7.62
CA SER A 546 -3.79 0.69 -7.42
C SER A 546 -2.62 0.81 -6.45
N THR A 547 -2.67 0.05 -5.35
CA THR A 547 -1.53 -0.04 -4.43
C THR A 547 -0.53 -0.99 -5.04
N VAL A 548 0.41 -0.42 -5.78
CA VAL A 548 1.50 -1.15 -6.42
C VAL A 548 2.41 -1.69 -5.32
N ILE A 549 2.22 -2.95 -4.95
CA ILE A 549 3.12 -3.69 -4.07
C ILE A 549 4.34 -4.07 -4.90
N VAL A 550 5.26 -3.12 -4.94
CA VAL A 550 6.63 -3.35 -5.40
C VAL A 550 7.27 -4.29 -4.38
N HIS A 551 7.38 -5.58 -4.70
CA HIS A 551 8.10 -6.56 -3.89
C HIS A 551 9.59 -6.27 -4.02
N VAL A 552 10.07 -5.29 -3.25
CA VAL A 552 11.48 -4.93 -3.24
C VAL A 552 12.30 -5.99 -2.49
N ASN A 553 13.52 -6.24 -2.95
CA ASN A 553 14.52 -6.88 -2.11
C ASN A 553 14.96 -5.93 -0.97
N GLN A 554 15.80 -6.41 -0.06
CA GLN A 554 16.32 -5.62 1.06
C GLN A 554 17.16 -4.38 0.67
N LEU A 555 17.37 -4.13 -0.64
CA LEU A 555 18.07 -2.97 -1.19
C LEU A 555 17.15 -2.03 -2.00
N GLY A 556 15.82 -2.24 -1.99
CA GLY A 556 14.86 -1.41 -2.72
C GLY A 556 14.67 -1.79 -4.19
N GLN A 557 15.24 -2.91 -4.66
CA GLN A 557 15.13 -3.36 -6.05
C GLN A 557 13.88 -4.21 -6.26
N THR A 558 13.00 -3.78 -7.17
CA THR A 558 11.80 -4.50 -7.61
C THR A 558 12.11 -5.92 -8.06
N LEU A 559 11.68 -6.93 -7.29
CA LEU A 559 11.73 -8.35 -7.66
C LEU A 559 10.48 -8.77 -8.45
N SER A 560 9.33 -8.20 -8.09
CA SER A 560 8.07 -8.30 -8.82
C SER A 560 7.21 -7.07 -8.52
N VAL A 561 6.29 -6.76 -9.44
CA VAL A 561 5.30 -5.70 -9.28
C VAL A 561 3.94 -6.37 -9.13
N GLU A 562 3.43 -6.48 -7.90
CA GLU A 562 2.05 -6.91 -7.66
C GLU A 562 1.14 -5.68 -7.57
N THR A 563 0.32 -5.47 -8.59
CA THR A 563 -0.69 -4.41 -8.63
C THR A 563 -1.90 -4.79 -7.77
N GLN A 564 -1.81 -4.66 -6.45
CA GLN A 564 -2.94 -4.94 -5.57
C GLN A 564 -3.94 -3.76 -5.55
N SER A 565 -5.19 -4.04 -5.89
CA SER A 565 -6.30 -3.10 -5.69
C SER A 565 -6.75 -3.16 -4.23
N ALA A 566 -6.04 -2.44 -3.36
CA ALA A 566 -6.18 -2.59 -1.91
C ALA A 566 -7.57 -2.19 -1.36
N ARG A 567 -8.12 -3.06 -0.50
CA ARG A 567 -8.94 -2.67 0.66
C ARG A 567 -8.35 -3.34 1.91
N PRO A 568 -8.42 -2.70 3.09
CA PRO A 568 -7.65 -3.12 4.25
C PRO A 568 -8.26 -4.35 4.95
N SER A 569 -7.40 -5.33 5.27
CA SER A 569 -7.73 -6.45 6.16
C SER A 569 -7.08 -6.23 7.52
N VAL A 570 -7.87 -6.19 8.58
CA VAL A 570 -7.37 -6.29 9.96
C VAL A 570 -7.33 -7.77 10.33
N THR A 571 -6.18 -8.25 10.80
CA THR A 571 -6.04 -9.62 11.33
C THR A 571 -5.35 -9.57 12.68
N SER A 572 -6.12 -9.81 13.74
CA SER A 572 -5.59 -10.00 15.09
C SER A 572 -5.11 -11.45 15.26
N LEU A 573 -3.94 -11.62 15.87
CA LEU A 573 -3.49 -12.88 16.44
C LEU A 573 -2.90 -12.60 17.83
N ILE A 574 -3.67 -12.93 18.86
CA ILE A 574 -3.25 -12.98 20.26
C ILE A 574 -3.66 -14.36 20.78
N PRO A 575 -2.76 -15.14 21.42
CA PRO A 575 -3.13 -16.41 22.04
C PRO A 575 -4.15 -16.23 23.18
N GLN A 576 -5.01 -17.21 23.38
CA GLN A 576 -5.86 -17.27 24.57
C GLN A 576 -5.03 -17.69 25.79
N ASP A 577 -4.89 -16.79 26.76
CA ASP A 577 -4.67 -17.11 28.18
C ASP A 577 -5.28 -15.98 29.03
N ALA A 578 -5.81 -16.33 30.20
CA ALA A 578 -6.83 -15.53 30.88
C ALA A 578 -6.28 -14.41 31.81
N PHE A 579 -6.95 -13.25 31.79
CA PHE A 579 -6.81 -12.21 32.83
C PHE A 579 -8.19 -11.62 33.21
N PRO A 580 -8.40 -11.14 34.46
CA PRO A 580 -9.73 -10.78 34.96
C PRO A 580 -10.18 -9.37 34.56
N SER A 581 -11.51 -9.16 34.54
CA SER A 581 -12.16 -7.87 34.25
C SER A 581 -11.85 -6.78 35.29
N PRO A 582 -11.60 -5.52 34.88
CA PRO A 582 -11.52 -4.39 35.81
C PRO A 582 -12.91 -3.95 36.30
N PRO A 583 -13.04 -3.42 37.53
CA PRO A 583 -14.30 -2.92 38.06
C PRO A 583 -14.70 -1.56 37.44
N PRO A 584 -16.01 -1.22 37.38
CA PRO A 584 -16.49 0.04 36.82
C PRO A 584 -16.08 1.25 37.67
N ALA A 585 -15.67 2.33 37.00
CA ALA A 585 -15.19 3.54 37.66
C ALA A 585 -16.30 4.30 38.39
N ARG A 586 -16.07 4.65 39.66
CA ARG A 586 -16.90 5.63 40.39
C ARG A 586 -16.48 7.05 40.01
N ALA A 587 -17.46 7.89 39.68
CA ALA A 587 -17.24 9.33 39.62
C ALA A 587 -16.91 9.88 41.02
N ILE A 588 -15.86 10.71 41.12
CA ILE A 588 -15.49 11.42 42.34
C ILE A 588 -15.52 12.93 42.06
N VAL A 589 -16.18 13.67 42.96
CA VAL A 589 -16.37 15.12 42.85
C VAL A 589 -15.05 15.85 43.08
N GLN A 590 -14.70 16.78 42.18
CA GLN A 590 -13.63 17.75 42.43
C GLN A 590 -14.16 18.93 43.24
N SER A 591 -13.76 19.01 44.50
CA SER A 591 -13.68 20.27 45.24
C SER A 591 -12.27 20.85 45.06
N GLY A 592 -12.17 22.16 44.78
CA GLY A 592 -10.90 22.81 44.45
C GLY A 592 -10.27 23.56 45.61
N THR A 593 -8.92 23.59 45.64
CA THR A 593 -8.16 24.57 46.43
C THR A 593 -6.87 24.98 45.72
N THR A 594 -6.70 26.29 45.54
CA THR A 594 -5.47 27.11 45.38
C THR A 594 -4.10 26.47 45.11
N TRP A 595 -3.39 27.01 44.12
CA TRP A 595 -1.92 27.12 44.11
C TRP A 595 -1.48 28.55 44.45
N PRO A 596 -0.35 28.79 45.15
CA PRO A 596 0.15 30.12 45.48
C PRO A 596 0.98 30.76 44.34
N THR A 597 0.94 32.09 44.24
CA THR A 597 1.66 32.89 43.23
C THR A 597 2.93 33.53 43.84
N PRO A 598 4.08 33.57 43.13
CA PRO A 598 5.21 34.41 43.54
C PRO A 598 4.92 35.90 43.28
N THR A 599 5.44 36.78 44.15
CA THR A 599 5.18 38.23 44.12
C THR A 599 6.24 39.05 43.40
N SER A 600 5.83 39.94 42.51
CA SER A 600 6.53 41.21 42.25
C SER A 600 5.59 42.32 41.75
N GLU A 601 5.85 43.54 42.20
CA GLU A 601 5.23 44.83 41.89
C GLU A 601 5.36 45.26 40.42
N ALA A 602 4.62 46.23 39.84
CA ALA A 602 3.38 46.95 40.23
C ALA A 602 2.85 47.81 39.04
N ALA A 603 1.67 48.44 39.20
CA ALA A 603 1.12 49.58 38.42
C ALA A 603 0.68 49.32 36.94
N SER A 604 -0.33 50.00 36.34
CA SER A 604 -1.43 50.86 36.87
C SER A 604 -2.45 51.23 35.77
N SER A 605 -3.74 51.38 36.11
CA SER A 605 -4.86 51.98 35.29
C SER A 605 -5.22 51.29 33.94
N GLY A 606 -6.44 51.34 33.39
CA GLY A 606 -7.74 51.95 33.79
C GLY A 606 -8.92 51.29 33.01
N PRO A 607 -10.21 51.67 33.24
CA PRO A 607 -11.34 50.72 33.06
C PRO A 607 -12.47 51.11 32.06
N GLU A 608 -13.52 50.26 32.03
CA GLU A 608 -14.88 50.43 31.43
C GLU A 608 -15.02 50.10 29.91
N GLN A 609 -16.20 49.75 29.34
CA GLN A 609 -17.62 49.86 29.76
C GLN A 609 -18.47 48.57 29.58
N GLN A 610 -19.73 48.60 30.04
CA GLN A 610 -20.72 47.50 30.08
C GLN A 610 -21.79 47.57 28.95
N GLY A 611 -22.54 46.48 28.74
CA GLY A 611 -23.78 46.46 27.95
C GLY A 611 -24.69 45.24 28.25
N SER A 612 -26.00 45.47 28.42
CA SER A 612 -27.06 44.49 28.78
C SER A 612 -27.59 43.68 27.56
N ILE A 613 -28.00 42.39 27.62
CA ILE A 613 -29.06 41.71 28.43
C ILE A 613 -30.47 42.21 28.05
N PRO A 614 -31.53 41.36 27.84
CA PRO A 614 -31.77 39.95 28.27
C PRO A 614 -31.75 38.94 27.07
N ASN A 615 -32.40 37.74 26.98
CA ASN A 615 -33.52 37.09 27.71
C ASN A 615 -33.57 35.52 27.58
N LEU A 616 -34.66 34.89 28.05
CA LEU A 616 -34.98 33.44 28.19
C LEU A 616 -36.44 33.14 27.70
N PRO A 617 -37.06 31.92 27.79
CA PRO A 617 -36.73 30.62 28.45
C PRO A 617 -36.69 29.41 27.44
N GLY A 618 -36.63 28.09 27.72
CA GLY A 618 -36.99 27.16 28.83
C GLY A 618 -38.11 26.19 28.36
N PHE A 619 -38.32 24.94 28.81
CA PHE A 619 -37.90 24.17 30.01
C PHE A 619 -38.23 22.64 29.85
N ALA A 620 -37.78 21.77 30.78
CA ALA A 620 -38.43 20.49 31.21
C ALA A 620 -38.42 19.23 30.29
N LEU A 621 -38.59 17.94 30.74
CA LEU A 621 -38.76 17.32 32.09
C LEU A 621 -38.46 15.78 32.14
N ARG A 622 -37.87 15.31 33.27
CA ARG A 622 -38.02 14.00 34.01
C ARG A 622 -37.64 12.60 33.44
N ILE A 623 -37.46 11.69 34.41
CA ILE A 623 -37.18 10.24 34.40
C ILE A 623 -38.05 9.60 35.51
N ASP A 624 -38.44 8.32 35.44
CA ASP A 624 -38.71 7.48 36.64
C ASP A 624 -38.55 5.95 36.37
N LYS A 625 -38.62 5.08 37.41
CA LYS A 625 -38.12 3.67 37.43
C LYS A 625 -39.14 2.56 37.78
N HIS A 626 -38.86 1.31 37.34
CA HIS A 626 -38.95 -0.04 37.98
C HIS A 626 -38.38 -1.10 37.00
N GLY A 627 -38.05 -2.37 37.29
CA GLY A 627 -37.85 -3.16 38.54
C GLY A 627 -36.46 -3.86 38.53
N ILE A 628 -36.11 -4.93 39.25
CA ILE A 628 -36.79 -5.88 40.17
C ILE A 628 -37.66 -6.96 39.48
N ASP A 629 -37.58 -8.30 39.69
CA ASP A 629 -36.55 -9.36 40.00
C ASP A 629 -37.25 -10.74 39.61
N ASP A 630 -36.82 -12.02 39.73
CA ASP A 630 -35.73 -12.88 40.30
C ASP A 630 -35.76 -14.25 39.49
N VAL A 631 -35.06 -15.41 39.67
CA VAL A 631 -34.15 -16.04 40.67
C VAL A 631 -33.18 -17.09 39.98
N VAL A 632 -32.65 -18.11 40.68
CA VAL A 632 -31.36 -18.85 40.45
C VAL A 632 -31.45 -20.42 40.47
N ASP A 633 -30.41 -21.11 39.95
CA ASP A 633 -29.95 -22.54 40.15
C ASP A 633 -30.85 -23.73 39.63
N ASP A 634 -30.41 -24.99 39.41
CA ASP A 634 -29.16 -25.71 39.80
C ASP A 634 -28.76 -26.93 38.89
N VAL A 635 -27.50 -27.41 39.05
CA VAL A 635 -26.95 -28.81 38.99
C VAL A 635 -26.86 -29.69 37.69
N LEU A 636 -25.59 -29.92 37.29
CA LEU A 636 -24.87 -31.14 36.84
C LEU A 636 -25.54 -32.28 36.01
N GLY A 637 -24.85 -32.73 34.93
CA GLY A 637 -25.03 -34.07 34.30
C GLY A 637 -24.10 -34.35 33.11
N THR A 638 -23.46 -35.53 33.06
CA THR A 638 -22.38 -35.89 32.09
C THR A 638 -22.84 -36.72 30.87
N ASN A 639 -22.04 -36.60 29.79
CA ASN A 639 -21.72 -37.60 28.74
C ASN A 639 -22.49 -37.66 27.39
N ASP A 640 -21.65 -37.77 26.34
CA ASP A 640 -21.79 -38.46 25.04
C ASP A 640 -22.70 -37.89 23.91
N ILE A 641 -22.48 -38.44 22.70
CA ILE A 641 -22.67 -37.77 21.40
C ILE A 641 -23.74 -38.47 20.54
N SER A 642 -24.80 -37.74 20.16
CA SER A 642 -25.53 -37.94 18.89
C SER A 642 -26.57 -36.83 18.64
N ASP A 643 -26.66 -36.38 17.40
CA ASP A 643 -27.82 -35.77 16.70
C ASP A 643 -28.82 -34.90 17.49
N MET A 644 -28.78 -33.59 17.24
CA MET A 644 -29.93 -32.69 17.40
C MET A 644 -30.09 -31.75 16.19
N ASP A 645 -30.88 -32.19 15.20
CA ASP A 645 -31.54 -31.31 14.25
C ASP A 645 -32.93 -30.94 14.79
N SER A 646 -33.12 -29.69 15.21
CA SER A 646 -34.43 -28.99 15.20
C SER A 646 -34.34 -27.57 15.79
N SER A 647 -34.26 -26.56 14.93
CA SER A 647 -34.74 -25.21 15.24
C SER A 647 -35.66 -24.75 14.10
N GLY A 648 -36.96 -24.64 14.39
CA GLY A 648 -38.01 -24.69 13.37
C GLY A 648 -38.15 -23.41 12.56
N VAL A 649 -37.79 -23.47 11.28
CA VAL A 649 -38.35 -22.58 10.23
C VAL A 649 -39.30 -23.43 9.37
N LEU A 650 -40.59 -23.12 9.40
CA LEU A 650 -41.61 -23.86 8.65
C LEU A 650 -41.58 -23.49 7.16
N PHE A 651 -40.94 -24.33 6.35
CA PHE A 651 -41.03 -24.28 4.89
C PHE A 651 -42.30 -25.00 4.41
N PRO A 652 -43.04 -24.46 3.41
CA PRO A 652 -44.17 -25.17 2.80
C PRO A 652 -43.72 -26.49 2.12
N PRO A 653 -44.50 -27.59 2.25
CA PRO A 653 -44.16 -28.86 1.61
C PRO A 653 -44.29 -28.78 0.08
N GLN A 654 -43.24 -29.18 -0.66
CA GLN A 654 -43.28 -29.22 -2.12
C GLN A 654 -43.97 -30.49 -2.65
N GLY A 655 -44.69 -30.33 -3.77
CA GLY A 655 -45.39 -31.44 -4.47
C GLY A 655 -44.46 -32.36 -5.28
N ASN A 656 -44.97 -33.56 -5.58
CA ASN A 656 -44.21 -34.68 -6.14
C ASN A 656 -43.74 -34.52 -7.61
N ASN A 657 -42.73 -35.33 -7.95
CA ASN A 657 -42.40 -35.82 -9.31
C ASN A 657 -41.89 -34.82 -10.36
N VAL A 658 -41.11 -33.82 -9.96
CA VAL A 658 -40.03 -33.27 -10.80
C VAL A 658 -38.73 -33.31 -10.00
N GLN A 659 -37.63 -33.81 -10.59
CA GLN A 659 -36.31 -33.87 -9.95
C GLN A 659 -35.67 -32.47 -9.92
N ARG A 660 -36.23 -31.59 -9.08
CA ARG A 660 -35.82 -30.20 -8.95
C ARG A 660 -34.49 -30.06 -8.21
N ASN A 661 -33.73 -29.07 -8.64
CA ASN A 661 -32.47 -28.69 -8.04
C ASN A 661 -32.72 -27.87 -6.76
N LYS A 662 -31.99 -28.15 -5.67
CA LYS A 662 -32.20 -27.55 -4.34
C LYS A 662 -31.87 -26.05 -4.25
N TYR A 663 -31.32 -25.47 -5.32
CA TYR A 663 -30.88 -24.07 -5.37
C TYR A 663 -31.98 -23.12 -5.85
N GLY A 664 -31.86 -21.87 -5.40
CA GLY A 664 -32.53 -20.75 -6.06
C GLY A 664 -31.73 -20.25 -7.27
N ILE A 665 -32.36 -19.41 -8.10
CA ILE A 665 -31.71 -18.70 -9.20
C ILE A 665 -32.12 -17.21 -9.18
N SER A 666 -31.18 -16.29 -9.27
CA SER A 666 -31.46 -14.86 -9.43
C SER A 666 -31.93 -14.55 -10.86
N TYR A 667 -32.94 -13.70 -11.00
CA TYR A 667 -33.52 -13.33 -12.29
C TYR A 667 -33.87 -11.84 -12.33
N SER A 668 -33.40 -11.16 -13.38
CA SER A 668 -33.74 -9.76 -13.69
C SER A 668 -34.64 -9.71 -14.93
N PRO A 669 -35.96 -9.52 -14.81
CA PRO A 669 -36.90 -9.38 -15.92
C PRO A 669 -36.82 -8.02 -16.65
N TYR A 670 -35.62 -7.55 -16.96
CA TYR A 670 -35.39 -6.44 -17.88
C TYR A 670 -34.98 -6.99 -19.26
N ASN A 671 -35.30 -6.26 -20.32
CA ASN A 671 -34.76 -6.52 -21.65
C ASN A 671 -33.34 -5.95 -21.78
N ALA A 672 -32.65 -6.26 -22.88
CA ALA A 672 -31.24 -5.88 -23.05
C ALA A 672 -30.98 -4.35 -23.06
N GLY A 673 -32.01 -3.53 -23.32
CA GLY A 673 -31.93 -2.07 -23.25
C GLY A 673 -32.35 -1.46 -21.91
N GLY A 674 -32.60 -2.28 -20.87
CA GLY A 674 -33.06 -1.83 -19.56
C GLY A 674 -34.55 -1.49 -19.47
N GLY A 675 -35.33 -1.77 -20.51
CA GLY A 675 -36.78 -1.68 -20.43
C GLY A 675 -37.39 -2.88 -19.71
N CYS A 676 -38.58 -2.70 -19.13
CA CYS A 676 -39.36 -3.77 -18.53
C CYS A 676 -39.68 -4.89 -19.55
N LYS A 677 -39.60 -6.16 -19.14
CA LYS A 677 -40.19 -7.28 -19.91
C LYS A 677 -41.71 -7.34 -19.75
N GLY A 678 -42.40 -7.70 -20.82
CA GLY A 678 -43.83 -8.03 -20.81
C GLY A 678 -44.11 -9.38 -20.16
N GLN A 679 -45.39 -9.67 -19.88
CA GLN A 679 -45.78 -10.93 -19.24
C GLN A 679 -45.36 -12.15 -20.07
N ASP A 680 -45.52 -12.13 -21.39
CA ASP A 680 -45.20 -13.26 -22.26
C ASP A 680 -43.68 -13.57 -22.31
N GLU A 681 -42.84 -12.54 -22.17
CA GLU A 681 -41.37 -12.67 -22.04
C GLU A 681 -41.00 -13.27 -20.68
N VAL A 682 -41.62 -12.80 -19.59
CA VAL A 682 -41.41 -13.37 -18.24
C VAL A 682 -41.91 -14.82 -18.17
N ASP A 683 -43.07 -15.12 -18.77
CA ASP A 683 -43.61 -16.47 -18.85
C ASP A 683 -42.70 -17.37 -19.72
N HIS A 684 -42.00 -16.85 -20.73
CA HIS A 684 -40.96 -17.56 -21.49
C HIS A 684 -39.71 -17.85 -20.66
N ASP A 685 -39.14 -16.82 -20.04
CA ASP A 685 -37.93 -16.94 -19.23
C ASP A 685 -38.11 -17.89 -18.04
N VAL A 686 -39.21 -17.77 -17.30
CA VAL A 686 -39.52 -18.63 -16.12
C VAL A 686 -39.74 -20.09 -16.53
N ARG A 687 -40.26 -20.37 -17.74
CA ARG A 687 -40.33 -21.75 -18.27
C ARG A 687 -38.94 -22.39 -18.42
N ALA A 688 -37.89 -21.61 -18.72
CA ALA A 688 -36.51 -22.10 -18.82
C ALA A 688 -35.80 -22.23 -17.45
N LEU A 689 -36.48 -21.93 -16.34
CA LEU A 689 -35.95 -21.99 -14.97
C LEU A 689 -36.62 -23.06 -14.08
N ARG A 690 -37.59 -23.82 -14.61
CA ARG A 690 -38.37 -24.88 -13.92
C ARG A 690 -37.58 -25.91 -13.11
N GLN A 691 -36.30 -26.08 -13.43
CA GLN A 691 -35.34 -26.94 -12.76
C GLN A 691 -34.88 -26.42 -11.40
N TYR A 692 -35.05 -25.14 -11.08
CA TYR A 692 -34.68 -24.55 -9.79
C TYR A 692 -35.84 -24.60 -8.79
N SER A 693 -35.54 -24.54 -7.49
CA SER A 693 -36.56 -24.57 -6.44
C SER A 693 -37.35 -23.26 -6.34
N PHE A 694 -36.67 -22.13 -6.56
CA PHE A 694 -37.26 -20.80 -6.47
C PHE A 694 -36.48 -19.75 -7.27
N ILE A 695 -37.14 -18.64 -7.60
CA ILE A 695 -36.55 -17.51 -8.34
C ILE A 695 -36.38 -16.33 -7.38
N ARG A 696 -35.23 -15.65 -7.41
CA ARG A 696 -34.98 -14.40 -6.67
C ARG A 696 -35.08 -13.19 -7.59
N ILE A 697 -35.89 -12.21 -7.18
CA ILE A 697 -35.99 -10.87 -7.79
C ILE A 697 -35.54 -9.80 -6.78
N TYR A 698 -35.02 -8.67 -7.28
CA TYR A 698 -34.36 -7.64 -6.47
C TYR A 698 -35.27 -6.50 -6.05
N GLY A 699 -36.30 -6.22 -6.85
CA GLY A 699 -37.19 -5.08 -6.73
C GLY A 699 -38.62 -5.41 -7.19
N VAL A 700 -39.47 -4.40 -7.15
CA VAL A 700 -40.90 -4.48 -7.54
C VAL A 700 -41.24 -3.63 -8.76
N ASP A 701 -40.35 -2.68 -9.10
CA ASP A 701 -40.42 -1.80 -10.27
C ASP A 701 -40.66 -2.61 -11.55
N CYS A 702 -41.10 -1.98 -12.64
CA CYS A 702 -41.56 -2.70 -13.84
C CYS A 702 -42.72 -3.71 -13.57
N SER A 703 -43.43 -3.60 -12.42
CA SER A 703 -44.43 -4.57 -11.94
C SER A 703 -43.87 -6.00 -11.74
N GLN A 704 -42.57 -6.14 -11.48
CA GLN A 704 -41.87 -7.42 -11.43
C GLN A 704 -42.44 -8.39 -10.40
N ALA A 705 -42.82 -7.89 -9.22
CA ALA A 705 -43.48 -8.68 -8.19
C ALA A 705 -44.73 -9.38 -8.74
N ARG A 706 -45.54 -8.69 -9.57
CA ARG A 706 -46.76 -9.24 -10.17
C ARG A 706 -46.46 -10.20 -11.31
N THR A 707 -45.61 -9.81 -12.26
CA THR A 707 -45.38 -10.60 -13.48
C THR A 707 -44.66 -11.91 -13.19
N VAL A 708 -43.61 -11.87 -12.36
CA VAL A 708 -42.84 -13.06 -11.97
C VAL A 708 -43.65 -13.96 -11.04
N THR A 709 -44.50 -13.42 -10.16
CA THR A 709 -45.36 -14.24 -9.29
C THR A 709 -46.45 -14.98 -10.07
N LYS A 710 -47.06 -14.36 -11.09
CA LYS A 710 -47.96 -15.08 -12.03
C LYS A 710 -47.21 -16.24 -12.71
N ALA A 711 -46.06 -15.93 -13.32
CA ALA A 711 -45.26 -16.94 -14.01
C ALA A 711 -44.81 -18.07 -13.07
N ALA A 712 -44.42 -17.75 -11.83
CA ALA A 712 -44.02 -18.73 -10.83
C ALA A 712 -45.17 -19.68 -10.45
N ARG A 713 -46.40 -19.17 -10.23
CA ARG A 713 -47.60 -19.99 -10.00
C ARG A 713 -47.85 -20.98 -11.15
N GLU A 714 -47.81 -20.52 -12.40
CA GLU A 714 -48.02 -21.34 -13.61
C GLU A 714 -46.92 -22.39 -13.85
N ASN A 715 -45.75 -22.24 -13.22
CA ASN A 715 -44.63 -23.15 -13.30
C ASN A 715 -44.38 -23.92 -11.98
N HIS A 716 -45.29 -23.78 -11.00
CA HIS A 716 -45.19 -24.32 -9.63
C HIS A 716 -43.86 -24.00 -8.93
N MET A 717 -43.29 -22.81 -9.15
CA MET A 717 -42.06 -22.32 -8.52
C MET A 717 -42.39 -21.33 -7.40
N MET A 718 -41.46 -21.15 -6.46
CA MET A 718 -41.57 -20.10 -5.44
C MET A 718 -40.81 -18.83 -5.85
N VAL A 719 -41.16 -17.68 -5.26
CA VAL A 719 -40.48 -16.39 -5.44
C VAL A 719 -39.84 -15.93 -4.13
N PHE A 720 -38.54 -15.62 -4.17
CA PHE A 720 -37.85 -14.79 -3.19
C PHE A 720 -37.95 -13.35 -3.71
N ALA A 721 -38.79 -12.53 -3.07
CA ALA A 721 -39.04 -11.16 -3.51
C ALA A 721 -38.15 -10.15 -2.78
N GLY A 722 -37.78 -9.06 -3.46
CA GLY A 722 -36.92 -8.02 -2.90
C GLY A 722 -37.56 -6.63 -2.95
N VAL A 723 -37.39 -5.87 -1.87
CA VAL A 723 -37.50 -4.41 -1.87
C VAL A 723 -36.08 -3.86 -1.93
N PHE A 724 -35.68 -3.30 -3.07
CA PHE A 724 -34.27 -2.97 -3.34
C PHE A 724 -33.69 -1.89 -2.42
N ASN A 725 -34.50 -0.89 -2.07
CA ASN A 725 -34.12 0.26 -1.24
C ASN A 725 -35.26 0.63 -0.28
N ILE A 726 -34.93 1.06 0.94
CA ILE A 726 -35.90 1.29 2.01
C ILE A 726 -36.64 2.64 1.94
N ALA A 727 -36.23 3.56 1.05
CA ALA A 727 -36.84 4.90 0.95
C ALA A 727 -38.33 4.90 0.54
N ASN A 728 -38.80 3.85 -0.15
CA ASN A 728 -40.20 3.68 -0.55
C ASN A 728 -40.82 2.40 0.06
N LEU A 729 -40.29 1.90 1.18
CA LEU A 729 -40.62 0.59 1.77
C LEU A 729 -42.13 0.29 1.83
N ASP A 730 -42.93 1.26 2.26
CA ASP A 730 -44.38 1.10 2.38
C ASP A 730 -45.09 0.81 1.04
N LYS A 731 -44.67 1.48 -0.03
CA LYS A 731 -45.20 1.29 -1.39
C LYS A 731 -44.70 -0.02 -1.97
N ASP A 732 -43.41 -0.32 -1.81
CA ASP A 732 -42.82 -1.47 -2.48
C ASP A 732 -43.28 -2.79 -1.83
N LEU A 733 -43.53 -2.80 -0.51
CA LEU A 733 -44.23 -3.89 0.15
C LEU A 733 -45.70 -4.03 -0.31
N GLN A 734 -46.38 -2.93 -0.62
CA GLN A 734 -47.76 -2.95 -1.11
C GLN A 734 -47.85 -3.65 -2.49
N GLU A 735 -46.89 -3.42 -3.40
CA GLU A 735 -46.83 -4.12 -4.68
C GLU A 735 -46.61 -5.64 -4.52
N ILE A 736 -45.90 -6.08 -3.47
CA ILE A 736 -45.75 -7.51 -3.14
C ILE A 736 -47.06 -8.09 -2.56
N ILE A 737 -47.75 -7.34 -1.69
CA ILE A 737 -49.05 -7.73 -1.12
C ILE A 737 -50.11 -7.88 -2.23
N GLU A 738 -50.11 -6.97 -3.21
CA GLU A 738 -51.01 -7.03 -4.37
C GLU A 738 -50.64 -8.15 -5.35
N ALA A 739 -49.36 -8.49 -5.50
CA ALA A 739 -48.93 -9.67 -6.26
C ALA A 739 -49.31 -11.01 -5.58
N ALA A 740 -49.32 -11.04 -4.24
CA ALA A 740 -49.83 -12.16 -3.47
C ALA A 740 -51.35 -12.32 -3.63
N ASN A 741 -52.11 -11.22 -3.58
CA ASN A 741 -53.57 -11.23 -3.73
C ASN A 741 -54.25 -12.24 -2.75
N GLY A 742 -53.78 -12.26 -1.50
CA GLY A 742 -54.21 -13.18 -0.45
C GLY A 742 -53.58 -14.58 -0.51
N ASP A 743 -53.06 -15.02 -1.66
CA ASP A 743 -52.31 -16.27 -1.78
C ASP A 743 -50.80 -16.03 -1.58
N TRP A 744 -50.34 -16.30 -0.36
CA TRP A 744 -48.92 -16.24 0.00
C TRP A 744 -48.13 -17.52 -0.31
N SER A 745 -48.77 -18.59 -0.80
CA SER A 745 -48.13 -19.91 -0.94
C SER A 745 -46.98 -19.95 -1.95
N VAL A 746 -46.90 -18.95 -2.82
CA VAL A 746 -45.85 -18.75 -3.83
C VAL A 746 -44.60 -18.03 -3.29
N PHE A 747 -44.62 -17.38 -2.11
CA PHE A 747 -43.49 -16.58 -1.63
C PHE A 747 -42.56 -17.33 -0.65
N HIS A 748 -41.33 -17.60 -1.08
CA HIS A 748 -40.28 -18.26 -0.28
C HIS A 748 -39.70 -17.36 0.82
N THR A 749 -39.45 -16.09 0.51
CA THR A 749 -38.83 -15.09 1.41
C THR A 749 -39.13 -13.70 0.87
N ILE A 750 -39.21 -12.70 1.74
CA ILE A 750 -39.19 -11.28 1.34
C ILE A 750 -37.94 -10.61 1.95
N SER A 751 -37.10 -10.01 1.12
CA SER A 751 -35.90 -9.28 1.57
C SER A 751 -36.07 -7.77 1.50
N VAL A 752 -35.57 -7.07 2.52
CA VAL A 752 -35.68 -5.62 2.70
C VAL A 752 -34.29 -4.99 2.59
N GLY A 753 -34.05 -4.25 1.52
CA GLY A 753 -32.75 -3.73 1.15
C GLY A 753 -31.85 -4.78 0.47
N ASN A 754 -31.07 -4.32 -0.50
CA ASN A 754 -29.99 -5.10 -1.12
C ASN A 754 -28.70 -4.26 -1.12
N GLU A 755 -27.67 -4.67 -0.39
CA GLU A 755 -26.36 -4.01 -0.32
C GLU A 755 -26.41 -2.51 0.03
N LEU A 756 -27.29 -2.12 0.96
CA LEU A 756 -27.45 -0.73 1.38
C LEU A 756 -26.32 -0.27 2.32
N VAL A 757 -25.77 -1.17 3.13
CA VAL A 757 -24.64 -0.90 4.03
C VAL A 757 -23.32 -0.97 3.26
N ASN A 758 -23.14 -1.95 2.35
CA ASN A 758 -21.96 -2.01 1.47
C ASN A 758 -21.81 -0.74 0.60
N ARG A 759 -22.94 -0.21 0.10
CA ARG A 759 -22.98 1.01 -0.70
C ARG A 759 -23.06 2.30 0.13
N ALA A 760 -22.99 2.20 1.46
CA ALA A 760 -23.08 3.31 2.42
C ALA A 760 -24.29 4.24 2.20
N GLN A 761 -25.41 3.67 1.73
CA GLN A 761 -26.67 4.40 1.49
C GLN A 761 -27.49 4.53 2.77
N ASN A 762 -27.40 3.53 3.66
CA ASN A 762 -28.06 3.50 4.96
C ASN A 762 -27.15 2.86 6.01
N SER A 763 -27.37 3.22 7.27
CA SER A 763 -26.74 2.58 8.42
C SER A 763 -27.36 1.20 8.71
N PRO A 764 -26.62 0.29 9.36
CA PRO A 764 -27.16 -1.02 9.76
C PRO A 764 -28.43 -0.93 10.61
N ALA A 765 -28.53 0.08 11.49
CA ALA A 765 -29.67 0.29 12.36
C ALA A 765 -30.95 0.70 11.59
N GLU A 766 -30.82 1.55 10.56
CA GLU A 766 -31.95 1.91 9.68
C GLU A 766 -32.45 0.70 8.88
N VAL A 767 -31.52 -0.14 8.40
CA VAL A 767 -31.85 -1.38 7.68
C VAL A 767 -32.52 -2.39 8.60
N ALA A 768 -31.96 -2.64 9.80
CA ALA A 768 -32.55 -3.53 10.80
C ALA A 768 -33.95 -3.06 11.26
N GLY A 769 -34.13 -1.75 11.49
CA GLY A 769 -35.45 -1.17 11.79
C GLY A 769 -36.44 -1.36 10.64
N SER A 770 -35.99 -1.22 9.40
CA SER A 770 -36.79 -1.44 8.19
C SER A 770 -37.23 -2.90 8.03
N VAL A 771 -36.36 -3.87 8.33
CA VAL A 771 -36.73 -5.30 8.35
C VAL A 771 -37.86 -5.57 9.34
N ASN A 772 -37.79 -4.97 10.53
CA ASN A 772 -38.81 -5.13 11.56
C ASN A 772 -40.15 -4.51 11.15
N ALA A 773 -40.16 -3.26 10.69
CA ALA A 773 -41.37 -2.59 10.20
C ALA A 773 -42.00 -3.33 9.01
N ALA A 774 -41.18 -3.85 8.10
CA ALA A 774 -41.64 -4.69 6.99
C ALA A 774 -42.25 -6.00 7.47
N ARG A 775 -41.63 -6.69 8.44
CA ARG A 775 -42.17 -7.92 9.03
C ARG A 775 -43.56 -7.66 9.61
N ASP A 776 -43.75 -6.61 10.38
CA ASP A 776 -45.04 -6.29 11.00
C ASP A 776 -46.12 -6.03 9.94
N LYS A 777 -45.82 -5.24 8.91
CA LYS A 777 -46.76 -4.99 7.79
C LYS A 777 -47.09 -6.25 7.00
N LEU A 778 -46.11 -7.10 6.72
CA LEU A 778 -46.28 -8.35 6.00
C LEU A 778 -47.09 -9.39 6.81
N ARG A 779 -46.86 -9.49 8.13
CA ARG A 779 -47.63 -10.35 9.03
C ARG A 779 -49.08 -9.89 9.14
N GLN A 780 -49.35 -8.57 9.18
CA GLN A 780 -50.71 -8.00 9.09
C GLN A 780 -51.40 -8.34 7.75
N ALA A 781 -50.65 -8.36 6.65
CA ALA A 781 -51.15 -8.78 5.34
C ALA A 781 -51.28 -10.31 5.17
N GLY A 782 -50.95 -11.11 6.20
CA GLY A 782 -51.09 -12.56 6.23
C GLY A 782 -49.85 -13.35 5.79
N TYR A 783 -48.74 -12.71 5.43
CA TYR A 783 -47.50 -13.41 5.11
C TYR A 783 -46.82 -13.93 6.38
N GLN A 784 -46.67 -15.25 6.48
CA GLN A 784 -46.00 -15.92 7.62
C GLN A 784 -44.59 -16.42 7.30
N GLY A 785 -44.10 -16.21 6.07
CA GLY A 785 -42.76 -16.66 5.67
C GLY A 785 -41.61 -15.74 6.12
N PRO A 786 -40.35 -16.12 5.86
CA PRO A 786 -39.17 -15.39 6.30
C PRO A 786 -39.07 -13.95 5.77
N VAL A 787 -38.71 -13.02 6.65
CA VAL A 787 -38.33 -11.65 6.32
C VAL A 787 -36.88 -11.40 6.73
N VAL A 788 -36.06 -10.88 5.81
CA VAL A 788 -34.60 -10.73 5.96
C VAL A 788 -34.10 -9.42 5.36
N THR A 789 -32.84 -9.04 5.58
CA THR A 789 -32.10 -8.09 4.73
C THR A 789 -30.94 -8.78 4.02
N VAL A 790 -30.51 -8.26 2.86
CA VAL A 790 -29.39 -8.80 2.09
C VAL A 790 -28.29 -7.75 1.97
N ASP A 791 -27.08 -8.09 2.39
CA ASP A 791 -25.87 -7.32 2.12
C ASP A 791 -24.70 -8.29 1.80
N THR A 792 -23.53 -7.77 1.45
CA THR A 792 -22.32 -8.59 1.24
C THR A 792 -21.89 -9.29 2.53
N PHE A 793 -21.35 -10.51 2.42
CA PHE A 793 -20.91 -11.30 3.58
C PHE A 793 -19.95 -10.53 4.52
N ASN A 794 -19.10 -9.66 3.98
CA ASN A 794 -18.20 -8.81 4.76
C ASN A 794 -18.93 -7.79 5.65
N GLN A 795 -20.04 -7.20 5.17
CA GLN A 795 -20.83 -6.29 6.01
C GLN A 795 -21.65 -7.08 7.03
N VAL A 796 -22.26 -8.22 6.66
CA VAL A 796 -23.03 -9.05 7.61
C VAL A 796 -22.16 -9.59 8.75
N ILE A 797 -20.89 -9.96 8.49
CA ILE A 797 -19.93 -10.34 9.54
C ILE A 797 -19.53 -9.15 10.43
N LYS A 798 -19.43 -7.95 9.87
CA LYS A 798 -19.06 -6.72 10.58
C LYS A 798 -20.22 -6.09 11.35
N HIS A 799 -21.45 -6.37 10.92
CA HIS A 799 -22.72 -5.84 11.41
C HIS A 799 -23.70 -6.99 11.65
N PRO A 800 -23.46 -7.82 12.69
CA PRO A 800 -24.31 -8.96 13.01
C PRO A 800 -25.77 -8.56 13.28
N GLU A 801 -26.02 -7.30 13.67
CA GLU A 801 -27.37 -6.72 13.84
C GLU A 801 -28.27 -6.91 12.59
N LEU A 802 -27.67 -6.99 11.39
CA LEU A 802 -28.38 -7.29 10.14
C LEU A 802 -28.92 -8.72 10.10
N CYS A 803 -28.16 -9.69 10.62
CA CYS A 803 -28.64 -11.07 10.76
C CYS A 803 -29.51 -11.24 12.00
N GLU A 804 -29.25 -10.55 13.12
CA GLU A 804 -30.10 -10.57 14.31
C GLU A 804 -31.54 -10.13 13.97
N ALA A 805 -31.68 -9.02 13.23
CA ALA A 805 -32.97 -8.52 12.76
C ALA A 805 -33.64 -9.37 11.66
N SER A 806 -32.91 -10.31 11.04
CA SER A 806 -33.42 -11.18 9.96
C SER A 806 -33.88 -12.55 10.48
N ASP A 807 -34.90 -13.14 9.85
CA ASP A 807 -35.39 -14.47 10.22
C ASP A 807 -34.34 -15.59 9.95
N TYR A 808 -33.38 -15.35 9.04
CA TYR A 808 -32.12 -16.10 8.87
C TYR A 808 -31.03 -15.16 8.29
N CYS A 809 -29.74 -15.50 8.37
CA CYS A 809 -28.70 -14.67 7.75
C CYS A 809 -28.74 -14.79 6.23
N ALA A 810 -28.90 -13.69 5.51
CA ALA A 810 -28.87 -13.67 4.05
C ALA A 810 -27.69 -12.81 3.56
N ALA A 811 -26.82 -13.37 2.71
CA ALA A 811 -25.57 -12.72 2.34
C ALA A 811 -25.13 -12.97 0.89
N ASN A 812 -24.70 -11.91 0.20
CA ASN A 812 -24.09 -11.98 -1.13
C ASN A 812 -22.60 -12.36 -1.02
N CYS A 813 -22.16 -13.37 -1.80
CA CYS A 813 -20.78 -13.88 -1.72
C CYS A 813 -20.37 -14.62 -3.00
N HIS A 814 -19.65 -13.93 -3.89
CA HIS A 814 -19.04 -14.52 -5.09
C HIS A 814 -17.55 -14.76 -4.86
N ALA A 815 -17.07 -15.99 -5.10
CA ALA A 815 -15.63 -16.28 -5.05
C ALA A 815 -14.82 -15.46 -6.07
N PHE A 816 -15.44 -15.11 -7.20
CA PHE A 816 -14.82 -14.33 -8.28
C PHE A 816 -14.24 -12.97 -7.83
N PHE A 817 -14.81 -12.33 -6.81
CA PHE A 817 -14.32 -11.02 -6.34
C PHE A 817 -13.10 -11.13 -5.38
N ASP A 818 -12.72 -12.32 -4.95
CA ASP A 818 -11.42 -12.58 -4.29
C ASP A 818 -10.38 -13.04 -5.34
N SER A 819 -9.36 -12.20 -5.55
CA SER A 819 -8.32 -12.41 -6.55
C SER A 819 -7.46 -13.67 -6.37
N THR A 820 -7.55 -14.33 -5.21
CA THR A 820 -6.81 -15.54 -4.88
C THR A 820 -7.54 -16.82 -5.25
N GLN A 821 -8.85 -16.76 -5.56
CA GLN A 821 -9.69 -17.91 -5.80
C GLN A 821 -9.58 -18.44 -7.24
N THR A 822 -9.65 -19.76 -7.36
CA THR A 822 -9.78 -20.48 -8.62
C THR A 822 -11.20 -21.06 -8.73
N PRO A 823 -11.73 -21.32 -9.95
CA PRO A 823 -13.11 -21.79 -10.10
C PRO A 823 -13.36 -23.14 -9.41
N ASP A 824 -12.38 -24.03 -9.37
CA ASP A 824 -12.49 -25.32 -8.67
C ASP A 824 -12.63 -25.17 -7.14
N ASN A 825 -12.08 -24.11 -6.54
CA ASN A 825 -12.22 -23.81 -5.11
C ASN A 825 -13.42 -22.92 -4.76
N ALA A 826 -14.13 -22.38 -5.77
CA ALA A 826 -15.17 -21.36 -5.58
C ALA A 826 -16.26 -21.76 -4.57
N GLY A 827 -16.75 -22.99 -4.62
CA GLY A 827 -17.77 -23.48 -3.70
C GLY A 827 -17.28 -23.61 -2.27
N ARG A 828 -16.05 -24.09 -2.08
CA ARG A 828 -15.44 -24.18 -0.75
C ARG A 828 -15.26 -22.81 -0.13
N TYR A 829 -14.73 -21.85 -0.88
CA TYR A 829 -14.57 -20.47 -0.40
C TYR A 829 -15.90 -19.87 0.07
N VAL A 830 -16.97 -20.04 -0.71
CA VAL A 830 -18.31 -19.51 -0.40
C VAL A 830 -18.94 -20.24 0.79
N TYR A 831 -18.71 -21.55 0.95
CA TYR A 831 -19.11 -22.32 2.12
C TYR A 831 -18.36 -21.86 3.39
N ASP A 832 -17.04 -21.66 3.29
CA ASP A 832 -16.22 -21.14 4.39
C ASP A 832 -16.64 -19.70 4.79
N GLN A 833 -17.11 -18.86 3.85
CA GLN A 833 -17.71 -17.56 4.17
C GLN A 833 -19.10 -17.69 4.80
N ALA A 834 -19.96 -18.59 4.31
CA ALA A 834 -21.27 -18.85 4.89
C ALA A 834 -21.14 -19.30 6.36
N ARG A 835 -20.16 -20.16 6.66
CA ARG A 835 -19.84 -20.58 8.04
C ARG A 835 -19.47 -19.39 8.93
N ARG A 836 -18.64 -18.46 8.44
CA ARG A 836 -18.26 -17.23 9.16
C ARG A 836 -19.42 -16.26 9.37
N VAL A 837 -20.35 -16.16 8.41
CA VAL A 837 -21.60 -15.39 8.56
C VAL A 837 -22.48 -16.02 9.65
N SER A 838 -22.54 -17.35 9.73
CA SER A 838 -23.27 -18.06 10.80
C SER A 838 -22.64 -17.81 12.17
N GLU A 839 -21.31 -17.93 12.28
CA GLU A 839 -20.54 -17.64 13.50
C GLU A 839 -20.79 -16.22 14.01
N ALA A 840 -20.79 -15.22 13.13
CA ALA A 840 -21.10 -13.83 13.47
C ALA A 840 -22.57 -13.61 13.85
N GLY A 841 -23.50 -14.27 13.15
CA GLY A 841 -24.95 -14.23 13.40
C GLY A 841 -25.44 -15.16 14.51
N GLY A 842 -24.59 -15.51 15.49
CA GLY A 842 -24.98 -16.30 16.66
C GLY A 842 -25.38 -17.76 16.36
N GLY A 843 -24.84 -18.35 15.30
CA GLY A 843 -25.18 -19.70 14.84
C GLY A 843 -26.46 -19.79 14.00
N LYS A 844 -27.09 -18.65 13.64
CA LYS A 844 -28.24 -18.64 12.74
C LYS A 844 -27.92 -19.31 11.39
N LYS A 845 -28.92 -19.99 10.83
CA LYS A 845 -28.86 -20.55 9.47
C LYS A 845 -28.53 -19.44 8.45
N VAL A 846 -27.69 -19.78 7.48
CA VAL A 846 -27.27 -18.86 6.41
C VAL A 846 -27.80 -19.33 5.07
N ILE A 847 -28.22 -18.38 4.23
CA ILE A 847 -28.43 -18.59 2.80
C ILE A 847 -27.55 -17.62 2.03
N ILE A 848 -26.71 -18.13 1.14
CA ILE A 848 -25.94 -17.29 0.21
C ILE A 848 -26.89 -16.86 -0.90
N THR A 849 -27.23 -15.57 -0.92
CA THR A 849 -28.32 -15.01 -1.74
C THR A 849 -27.92 -14.65 -3.16
N GLU A 850 -26.61 -14.57 -3.43
CA GLU A 850 -26.00 -14.52 -4.75
C GLU A 850 -24.62 -15.18 -4.68
N SER A 851 -24.39 -16.17 -5.54
CA SER A 851 -23.04 -16.63 -5.90
C SER A 851 -23.02 -17.21 -7.32
N GLY A 852 -21.86 -17.13 -7.96
CA GLY A 852 -21.66 -17.61 -9.32
C GLY A 852 -20.27 -17.26 -9.84
N TRP A 853 -20.13 -17.25 -11.16
CA TRP A 853 -18.89 -16.87 -11.85
C TRP A 853 -19.23 -16.34 -13.25
N PRO A 854 -18.60 -15.25 -13.71
CA PRO A 854 -18.89 -14.66 -15.01
C PRO A 854 -18.12 -15.39 -16.12
N TYR A 855 -18.71 -15.47 -17.32
CA TYR A 855 -18.06 -16.15 -18.45
C TYR A 855 -17.22 -15.21 -19.33
N ALA A 856 -17.35 -13.89 -19.16
CA ALA A 856 -16.59 -12.86 -19.85
C ALA A 856 -16.41 -11.62 -18.97
N GLY A 857 -15.54 -10.69 -19.39
CA GLY A 857 -15.06 -9.56 -18.59
C GLY A 857 -13.55 -9.67 -18.32
N VAL A 858 -13.05 -8.92 -17.35
CA VAL A 858 -11.61 -8.85 -17.01
C VAL A 858 -11.26 -9.87 -15.90
N PRO A 859 -10.13 -10.59 -15.99
CA PRO A 859 -9.63 -11.43 -14.89
C PRO A 859 -9.37 -10.67 -13.59
N ASN A 860 -9.83 -11.22 -12.46
CA ASN A 860 -9.47 -10.77 -11.13
C ASN A 860 -8.40 -11.71 -10.55
N GLY A 861 -7.12 -11.48 -10.90
CA GLY A 861 -6.02 -12.35 -10.46
C GLY A 861 -6.18 -13.79 -10.96
N LYS A 862 -6.38 -14.74 -10.05
CA LYS A 862 -6.68 -16.15 -10.38
C LYS A 862 -8.13 -16.40 -10.80
N ALA A 863 -9.04 -15.48 -10.47
CA ALA A 863 -10.43 -15.56 -10.87
C ALA A 863 -10.60 -15.09 -12.33
N VAL A 864 -10.34 -16.00 -13.26
CA VAL A 864 -10.43 -15.76 -14.71
C VAL A 864 -11.86 -16.02 -15.22
N PRO A 865 -12.54 -15.07 -15.86
CA PRO A 865 -13.84 -15.33 -16.50
C PRO A 865 -13.66 -16.13 -17.79
N SER A 866 -14.39 -17.24 -17.90
CA SER A 866 -14.54 -18.04 -19.12
C SER A 866 -15.76 -18.95 -18.97
N ARG A 867 -16.31 -19.53 -20.05
CA ARG A 867 -17.41 -20.51 -19.94
C ARG A 867 -16.98 -21.78 -19.20
N GLU A 868 -15.77 -22.26 -19.46
CA GLU A 868 -15.17 -23.42 -18.78
C GLU A 868 -14.97 -23.18 -17.27
N ASN A 869 -14.52 -21.98 -16.90
CA ASN A 869 -14.34 -21.58 -15.51
C ASN A 869 -15.70 -21.34 -14.83
N GLN A 870 -16.68 -20.79 -15.54
CA GLN A 870 -18.06 -20.66 -15.06
C GLN A 870 -18.67 -22.04 -14.75
N GLU A 871 -18.61 -23.00 -15.67
CA GLU A 871 -19.07 -24.37 -15.43
C GLU A 871 -18.34 -25.02 -14.25
N THR A 872 -17.02 -24.84 -14.15
CA THR A 872 -16.20 -25.41 -13.07
C THR A 872 -16.55 -24.80 -11.71
N ALA A 873 -16.76 -23.48 -11.64
CA ALA A 873 -17.21 -22.79 -10.44
C ALA A 873 -18.62 -23.21 -10.01
N LEU A 874 -19.55 -23.37 -10.96
CA LEU A 874 -20.91 -23.85 -10.67
C LEU A 874 -20.88 -25.29 -10.14
N ARG A 875 -20.07 -26.19 -10.73
CA ARG A 875 -19.86 -27.55 -10.19
C ARG A 875 -19.27 -27.52 -8.77
N SER A 876 -18.31 -26.63 -8.50
CA SER A 876 -17.70 -26.47 -7.17
C SER A 876 -18.72 -25.97 -6.13
N LEU A 877 -19.50 -24.94 -6.48
CA LEU A 877 -20.59 -24.40 -5.68
C LEU A 877 -21.63 -25.47 -5.34
N GLN A 878 -22.16 -26.17 -6.34
CA GLN A 878 -23.17 -27.21 -6.14
C GLN A 878 -22.63 -28.41 -5.34
N LYS A 879 -21.35 -28.76 -5.47
CA LYS A 879 -20.70 -29.78 -4.63
C LYS A 879 -20.58 -29.38 -3.16
N SER A 880 -20.48 -28.07 -2.88
CA SER A 880 -20.25 -27.53 -1.53
C SER A 880 -21.54 -27.22 -0.77
N PHE A 881 -22.67 -27.14 -1.46
CA PHE A 881 -23.99 -26.86 -0.90
C PHE A 881 -25.01 -27.99 -1.19
N PRO A 882 -24.71 -29.28 -0.92
CA PRO A 882 -25.51 -30.42 -1.38
C PRO A 882 -26.96 -30.44 -0.88
N ASP A 883 -27.29 -29.65 0.14
CA ASP A 883 -28.62 -29.52 0.75
C ASP A 883 -29.28 -28.15 0.53
N GLY A 884 -28.79 -27.38 -0.45
CA GLY A 884 -29.29 -26.05 -0.76
C GLY A 884 -28.64 -24.97 0.12
N GLY A 885 -29.39 -23.91 0.45
CA GLY A 885 -28.82 -22.73 1.13
C GLY A 885 -28.00 -21.80 0.21
N LEU A 886 -28.15 -21.96 -1.11
CA LEU A 886 -27.44 -21.21 -2.13
C LEU A 886 -28.41 -20.79 -3.24
N ILE A 887 -28.30 -19.53 -3.67
CA ILE A 887 -28.93 -18.95 -4.85
C ILE A 887 -27.85 -18.67 -5.89
N LEU A 888 -28.03 -19.20 -7.10
CA LEU A 888 -27.09 -19.02 -8.19
C LEU A 888 -27.33 -17.68 -8.92
N PHE A 889 -26.24 -17.04 -9.36
CA PHE A 889 -26.25 -15.75 -10.05
C PHE A 889 -25.54 -15.87 -11.41
N SER A 890 -26.16 -15.56 -12.55
CA SER A 890 -27.54 -15.10 -12.79
C SER A 890 -28.25 -16.02 -13.80
N ALA A 891 -29.59 -16.02 -13.83
CA ALA A 891 -30.37 -16.80 -14.79
C ALA A 891 -29.94 -16.53 -16.24
N PHE A 892 -29.83 -15.24 -16.59
CA PHE A 892 -29.49 -14.76 -17.92
C PHE A 892 -28.51 -13.59 -17.82
N ASP A 893 -28.02 -13.12 -18.97
CA ASP A 893 -27.12 -11.98 -19.03
C ASP A 893 -27.86 -10.65 -18.84
N ASP A 894 -27.48 -9.91 -17.79
CA ASP A 894 -27.97 -8.57 -17.49
C ASP A 894 -27.36 -7.50 -18.43
N LYS A 895 -27.59 -7.61 -19.75
CA LYS A 895 -27.01 -6.70 -20.77
C LYS A 895 -27.34 -5.22 -20.57
N TRP A 896 -28.39 -4.93 -19.79
CA TRP A 896 -28.86 -3.60 -19.40
C TRP A 896 -27.98 -2.91 -18.34
N LYS A 897 -27.25 -3.68 -17.52
CA LYS A 897 -26.31 -3.13 -16.54
C LYS A 897 -25.14 -2.47 -17.26
N GLN A 898 -24.56 -1.45 -16.65
CA GLN A 898 -23.30 -0.88 -17.14
C GLN A 898 -22.12 -1.64 -16.53
N ASP A 899 -21.08 -1.85 -17.34
CA ASP A 899 -19.85 -2.53 -16.91
C ASP A 899 -19.00 -1.55 -16.09
N ASP A 900 -18.80 -1.82 -14.80
CA ASP A 900 -17.93 -1.03 -13.94
C ASP A 900 -16.53 -1.63 -13.83
N ALA A 901 -15.52 -0.78 -13.67
CA ALA A 901 -14.13 -1.20 -13.48
C ALA A 901 -13.91 -1.84 -12.09
N GLY A 902 -14.72 -1.51 -11.08
CA GLY A 902 -14.73 -2.16 -9.77
C GLY A 902 -15.32 -3.57 -9.78
N THR A 903 -16.27 -3.85 -10.68
CA THR A 903 -16.83 -5.20 -10.91
C THR A 903 -16.17 -5.93 -12.08
N PHE A 904 -14.96 -5.50 -12.48
CA PHE A 904 -14.12 -6.12 -13.51
C PHE A 904 -14.80 -6.22 -14.89
N SER A 905 -15.75 -5.34 -15.20
CA SER A 905 -16.55 -5.36 -16.43
C SER A 905 -17.26 -6.70 -16.67
N THR A 906 -17.79 -7.29 -15.59
CA THR A 906 -18.45 -8.61 -15.63
C THR A 906 -19.97 -8.56 -15.55
N GLU A 907 -20.58 -7.43 -15.14
CA GLU A 907 -22.02 -7.32 -14.83
C GLU A 907 -22.94 -7.94 -15.89
N LYS A 908 -22.59 -7.75 -17.17
CA LYS A 908 -23.38 -8.24 -18.32
C LYS A 908 -23.20 -9.73 -18.63
N PHE A 909 -22.37 -10.48 -17.91
CA PHE A 909 -21.82 -11.78 -18.34
C PHE A 909 -21.92 -12.92 -17.31
N TRP A 910 -22.84 -12.80 -16.35
CA TRP A 910 -23.11 -13.83 -15.33
C TRP A 910 -24.18 -14.85 -15.73
N GLY A 911 -24.75 -14.76 -16.94
CA GLY A 911 -25.84 -15.63 -17.38
C GLY A 911 -25.44 -17.11 -17.47
N ILE A 912 -26.17 -17.96 -16.74
CA ILE A 912 -25.97 -19.41 -16.66
C ILE A 912 -26.80 -20.12 -17.73
N THR A 913 -28.04 -19.67 -17.98
CA THR A 913 -28.96 -20.26 -18.98
C THR A 913 -28.75 -19.59 -20.34
N LYS A 914 -28.49 -20.37 -21.40
CA LYS A 914 -28.45 -19.81 -22.75
C LYS A 914 -29.87 -19.60 -23.29
N LEU A 915 -30.17 -18.37 -23.71
CA LEU A 915 -31.32 -18.05 -24.56
C LEU A 915 -31.11 -18.70 -25.94
N GLY A 916 -31.55 -19.95 -26.09
CA GLY A 916 -31.44 -20.72 -27.34
C GLY A 916 -31.43 -22.24 -27.18
N ASP A 917 -31.01 -22.77 -26.03
CA ASP A 917 -30.91 -24.24 -25.78
C ASP A 917 -32.25 -24.87 -25.32
N VAL A 918 -33.39 -24.23 -25.58
CA VAL A 918 -34.74 -24.78 -25.33
C VAL A 918 -35.51 -24.82 -26.65
N ARG A 919 -35.67 -26.03 -27.18
CA ARG A 919 -36.61 -26.41 -28.25
C ARG A 919 -37.44 -27.59 -27.78
#